data_AF-A0A6D2INY6-F1
#
_entry.id   AF-A0A6D2INY6-F1
#
_cell.length_a   1.000
_cell.length_b   1.000
_cell.length_c   1.000
_cell.angle_alpha   90.00
_cell.angle_beta   90.00
_cell.angle_gamma   90.00
#
_symmetry.space_group_name_H-M   'P 1'
#
loop_
_entity.id
_entity.type
_entity.pdbx_description
1 polymer ?
#
loop_
_entity_poly.entity_id
_entity_poly.type
_entity_poly.pdbx_seq_one_letter_code
_entity_poly.pdbx_strand_id
1 'polypeptide(L)'
;MEDKIDLASRSMEVGGEPLSKNAAKREDRNRRKEEEKAKQGPKASSQSQKTMAENDDMDPTQYLENRLNYLAAEKEKGENPYPHKFSVSMSVSEYINKYTSLSDGDHVEDDQVSIAGRILSKRCSSSKLFFYDVHHGSLKVQVMADARKSELDEAEFARLHANVKRGDFVGVTGFPGKTKRGELSIFPRSFLVLSHCLHMLPSQKGHLKKPELWSPGTPRNPETYVLRDMETRYRQRYLDLMLNNDEVPKIFNTRKDICKYISKFLDDLHFLEVETPMLHKISGGAAARPFVTHHNDLNMKLSLRISPELFLKKLVVGGLDRVYEIGKQFRNEGIDLTHNPEFTTCEFYMAYADYNDLMTMTEDMLSGMVKELTGGYKIKYHANGYDKEPIEIDFTPPFRRIDMVGDLEKMANLNIPKDLCSEEANKYLVDACARFDVKCAPPMTTARLLDKLVGHFLEGTCVNPTFIMHHPEIMSPLAKSHRSIKGLTERFELFINQHELCNAYTELNDPVVQRQRFADQLKDRQSGDDEAMAMDESFCTALEYGLPPTGGWGLGIDRLVMLLTDSQNIKEVILDPLMRPQDEPATAKAPVEAAATEKNKSWELPPLLSSFGKTKESMGLITFVFVTGFVLGSSLRLF
;
A
#
# COMPACT_ATOMS: atom_id res chain seq x y z
N MET A 1 71.09 -36.21 -29.66
CA MET A 1 71.11 -37.37 -28.75
C MET A 1 69.98 -38.27 -29.17
N GLU A 2 70.31 -39.52 -29.46
CA GLU A 2 69.39 -40.56 -29.95
C GLU A 2 68.65 -41.25 -28.80
N ASP A 3 67.92 -42.32 -29.16
CA ASP A 3 67.30 -43.35 -28.32
C ASP A 3 65.98 -43.00 -27.62
N LYS A 4 64.94 -43.86 -27.57
CA LYS A 4 64.60 -45.15 -28.24
C LYS A 4 63.05 -45.33 -28.10
N ILE A 5 62.32 -46.36 -28.57
CA ILE A 5 62.62 -47.74 -28.97
C ILE A 5 61.69 -48.22 -30.15
N ASP A 6 61.53 -49.52 -30.37
CA ASP A 6 61.08 -50.18 -31.61
C ASP A 6 59.84 -51.13 -31.43
N LEU A 7 59.15 -51.47 -32.55
CA LEU A 7 58.43 -52.76 -32.87
C LEU A 7 57.28 -53.31 -31.95
N ALA A 8 56.29 -54.13 -32.39
CA ALA A 8 55.80 -54.60 -33.71
C ALA A 8 54.48 -55.43 -33.60
N SER A 9 54.04 -56.00 -34.76
CA SER A 9 53.01 -57.06 -35.02
C SER A 9 51.62 -56.55 -35.46
N ARG A 10 51.26 -56.67 -36.76
CA ARG A 10 50.66 -57.81 -37.50
C ARG A 10 49.18 -58.06 -37.14
N SER A 11 48.23 -58.33 -38.05
CA SER A 11 48.11 -58.23 -39.53
C SER A 11 46.78 -58.89 -39.95
N MET A 12 46.02 -58.36 -40.93
CA MET A 12 45.33 -59.17 -41.96
C MET A 12 44.59 -58.35 -43.02
N GLU A 13 44.35 -58.97 -44.17
CA GLU A 13 43.90 -58.38 -45.43
C GLU A 13 42.41 -58.63 -45.76
N VAL A 14 41.85 -57.70 -46.54
CA VAL A 14 40.89 -57.88 -47.67
C VAL A 14 39.57 -58.64 -47.44
N GLY A 15 38.46 -57.95 -47.76
CA GLY A 15 37.15 -58.54 -48.03
C GLY A 15 36.11 -57.47 -48.34
N GLY A 16 35.98 -57.04 -49.59
CA GLY A 16 35.07 -55.96 -49.99
C GLY A 16 33.81 -56.44 -50.71
N GLU A 17 32.69 -55.74 -50.50
CA GLU A 17 31.52 -55.76 -51.39
C GLU A 17 31.31 -54.38 -52.03
N PRO A 18 30.92 -54.29 -53.32
CA PRO A 18 30.81 -53.01 -54.02
C PRO A 18 29.49 -52.29 -53.73
N LEU A 19 29.56 -51.06 -53.22
CA LEU A 19 28.40 -50.18 -53.09
C LEU A 19 27.72 -49.95 -54.46
N SER A 20 26.41 -50.21 -54.49
CA SER A 20 25.58 -50.09 -55.69
C SER A 20 25.70 -48.73 -56.38
N LYS A 21 25.63 -48.70 -57.72
CA LYS A 21 25.66 -47.48 -58.56
C LYS A 21 24.61 -46.42 -58.17
N ASN A 22 23.57 -46.80 -57.41
CA ASN A 22 22.57 -45.87 -56.89
C ASN A 22 23.00 -45.16 -55.59
N ALA A 23 23.93 -45.72 -54.80
CA ALA A 23 24.48 -45.08 -53.60
C ALA A 23 25.42 -43.93 -54.00
N ALA A 24 26.40 -44.19 -54.87
CA ALA A 24 27.33 -43.17 -55.37
C ALA A 24 26.61 -42.00 -56.08
N LYS A 25 25.54 -42.28 -56.86
CA LYS A 25 24.69 -41.22 -57.44
C LYS A 25 23.90 -40.40 -56.41
N ARG A 26 23.62 -40.97 -55.23
CA ARG A 26 22.91 -40.28 -54.15
C ARG A 26 23.86 -39.38 -53.34
N GLU A 27 25.08 -39.84 -53.09
CA GLU A 27 26.14 -39.05 -52.48
C GLU A 27 26.57 -37.89 -53.39
N ASP A 28 26.84 -38.12 -54.68
CA ASP A 28 27.23 -37.05 -55.60
C ASP A 28 26.09 -36.02 -55.81
N ARG A 29 24.82 -36.45 -55.73
CA ARG A 29 23.65 -35.54 -55.71
C ARG A 29 23.51 -34.77 -54.40
N ASN A 30 23.90 -35.36 -53.27
CA ASN A 30 23.91 -34.65 -51.98
C ASN A 30 25.05 -33.64 -51.94
N ARG A 31 26.27 -34.01 -52.38
CA ARG A 31 27.42 -33.11 -52.41
C ARG A 31 27.19 -31.92 -53.34
N ARG A 32 26.60 -32.14 -54.52
CA ARG A 32 26.17 -31.03 -55.41
C ARG A 32 25.10 -30.13 -54.78
N LYS A 33 24.17 -30.67 -53.99
CA LYS A 33 23.18 -29.87 -53.23
C LYS A 33 23.81 -29.07 -52.09
N GLU A 34 24.87 -29.58 -51.49
CA GLU A 34 25.64 -28.86 -50.46
C GLU A 34 26.52 -27.77 -51.10
N GLU A 35 27.15 -28.05 -52.24
CA GLU A 35 27.87 -27.06 -53.05
C GLU A 35 26.93 -25.96 -53.63
N GLU A 36 25.68 -26.29 -53.98
CA GLU A 36 24.66 -25.28 -54.37
C GLU A 36 24.18 -24.46 -53.17
N LYS A 37 24.00 -25.07 -51.98
CA LYS A 37 23.69 -24.35 -50.74
C LYS A 37 24.82 -23.41 -50.31
N ALA A 38 26.07 -23.83 -50.48
CA ALA A 38 27.25 -23.00 -50.18
C ALA A 38 27.42 -21.81 -51.13
N LYS A 39 26.78 -21.83 -52.32
CA LYS A 39 26.84 -20.75 -53.31
C LYS A 39 25.67 -19.77 -53.24
N GLN A 40 24.65 -20.01 -52.40
CA GLN A 40 23.61 -19.03 -52.10
C GLN A 40 24.01 -18.23 -50.86
N GLY A 41 24.49 -17.00 -51.08
CA GLY A 41 24.76 -16.04 -50.00
C GLY A 41 23.51 -15.77 -49.14
N PRO A 42 23.69 -15.32 -47.88
CA PRO A 42 22.61 -15.22 -46.92
C PRO A 42 21.51 -14.25 -47.38
N LYS A 43 20.29 -14.77 -47.57
CA LYS A 43 19.09 -13.94 -47.74
C LYS A 43 18.79 -13.22 -46.41
N ALA A 44 18.86 -11.90 -46.43
CA ALA A 44 18.59 -11.04 -45.29
C ALA A 44 17.08 -10.98 -44.97
N SER A 45 16.54 -12.02 -44.31
CA SER A 45 15.15 -12.03 -43.81
C SER A 45 14.91 -13.09 -42.72
N SER A 46 15.55 -12.95 -41.55
CA SER A 46 15.20 -13.73 -40.34
C SER A 46 15.82 -13.24 -39.02
N GLN A 47 16.93 -12.50 -39.03
CA GLN A 47 17.65 -12.11 -37.81
C GLN A 47 16.88 -11.15 -36.88
N SER A 48 15.95 -10.33 -37.38
CA SER A 48 15.25 -9.32 -36.57
C SER A 48 14.23 -9.89 -35.57
N GLN A 49 13.74 -11.12 -35.77
CA GLN A 49 12.84 -11.77 -34.80
C GLN A 49 13.58 -12.49 -33.66
N LYS A 50 14.86 -12.84 -33.82
CA LYS A 50 15.62 -13.55 -32.77
C LYS A 50 15.98 -12.64 -31.59
N THR A 51 16.41 -11.40 -31.87
CA THR A 51 16.97 -10.50 -30.84
C THR A 51 15.93 -9.97 -29.83
N MET A 52 14.63 -10.07 -30.14
CA MET A 52 13.56 -9.74 -29.18
C MET A 52 13.30 -10.87 -28.18
N ALA A 53 13.47 -12.14 -28.57
CA ALA A 53 13.26 -13.27 -27.67
C ALA A 53 14.41 -13.41 -26.64
N GLU A 54 15.65 -13.13 -27.03
CA GLU A 54 16.85 -13.30 -26.20
C GLU A 54 16.92 -12.43 -24.93
N ASN A 55 16.02 -11.45 -24.74
CA ASN A 55 16.01 -10.60 -23.53
C ASN A 55 14.94 -10.99 -22.50
N ASP A 56 13.80 -11.57 -22.91
CA ASP A 56 12.72 -11.97 -21.98
C ASP A 56 12.98 -13.35 -21.33
N ASP A 57 13.91 -14.14 -21.88
CA ASP A 57 14.39 -15.42 -21.34
C ASP A 57 15.79 -15.29 -20.66
N MET A 58 16.30 -14.06 -20.45
CA MET A 58 17.59 -13.83 -19.78
C MET A 58 17.46 -13.89 -18.25
N ASP A 59 18.53 -14.29 -17.55
CA ASP A 59 18.53 -14.26 -16.08
C ASP A 59 18.39 -12.81 -15.55
N PRO A 60 17.53 -12.54 -14.53
CA PRO A 60 17.33 -11.20 -14.01
C PRO A 60 18.60 -10.51 -13.47
N THR A 61 19.55 -11.28 -12.94
CA THR A 61 20.85 -10.80 -12.44
C THR A 61 21.74 -10.40 -13.62
N GLN A 62 21.83 -11.28 -14.62
CA GLN A 62 22.58 -11.01 -15.85
C GLN A 62 22.02 -9.80 -16.62
N TYR A 63 20.69 -9.63 -16.62
CA TYR A 63 20.05 -8.43 -17.18
C TYR A 63 20.51 -7.16 -16.45
N LEU A 64 20.52 -7.16 -15.11
CA LEU A 64 20.99 -6.05 -14.29
C LEU A 64 22.46 -5.71 -14.57
N GLU A 65 23.35 -6.71 -14.59
CA GLU A 65 24.76 -6.53 -14.92
C GLU A 65 24.95 -5.92 -16.31
N ASN A 66 24.24 -6.43 -17.32
CA ASN A 66 24.27 -5.90 -18.68
C ASN A 66 23.78 -4.44 -18.76
N ARG A 67 22.72 -4.07 -18.00
CA ARG A 67 22.27 -2.68 -17.91
C ARG A 67 23.31 -1.78 -17.23
N LEU A 68 23.97 -2.24 -16.16
CA LEU A 68 25.00 -1.49 -15.47
C LEU A 68 26.24 -1.25 -16.35
N ASN A 69 26.71 -2.30 -17.05
CA ASN A 69 27.86 -2.23 -17.95
C ASN A 69 27.61 -1.25 -19.12
N TYR A 70 26.41 -1.26 -19.70
CA TYR A 70 26.01 -0.27 -20.70
C TYR A 70 26.09 1.17 -20.16
N LEU A 71 25.55 1.43 -18.96
CA LEU A 71 25.54 2.76 -18.36
C LEU A 71 26.92 3.25 -17.91
N ALA A 72 27.83 2.35 -17.55
CA ALA A 72 29.24 2.68 -17.34
C ALA A 72 29.87 3.16 -18.66
N ALA A 73 29.70 2.40 -19.75
CA ALA A 73 30.26 2.73 -21.05
C ALA A 73 29.74 4.04 -21.66
N GLU A 74 28.47 4.41 -21.46
CA GLU A 74 27.98 5.73 -21.90
C GLU A 74 28.59 6.87 -21.07
N LYS A 75 28.73 6.69 -19.74
CA LYS A 75 29.38 7.68 -18.86
C LYS A 75 30.86 7.87 -19.18
N GLU A 76 31.58 6.81 -19.53
CA GLU A 76 32.99 6.88 -19.97
C GLU A 76 33.17 7.68 -21.27
N LYS A 77 32.17 7.71 -22.14
CA LYS A 77 32.14 8.57 -23.35
C LYS A 77 31.79 10.03 -23.04
N GLY A 78 31.44 10.36 -21.79
CA GLY A 78 30.93 11.67 -21.40
C GLY A 78 29.45 11.90 -21.70
N GLU A 79 28.71 10.87 -22.12
CA GLU A 79 27.24 10.97 -22.24
C GLU A 79 26.61 10.94 -20.84
N ASN A 80 25.51 11.69 -20.63
CA ASN A 80 24.74 11.64 -19.39
C ASN A 80 23.44 10.82 -19.57
N PRO A 81 23.40 9.54 -19.13
CA PRO A 81 22.20 8.70 -19.23
C PRO A 81 21.08 9.07 -18.24
N TYR A 82 21.28 10.09 -17.39
CA TYR A 82 20.28 10.60 -16.44
C TYR A 82 20.19 12.14 -16.58
N PRO A 83 19.52 12.66 -17.63
CA PRO A 83 19.40 14.09 -17.88
C PRO A 83 18.65 14.81 -16.74
N HIS A 84 19.17 15.97 -16.32
CA HIS A 84 18.63 16.75 -15.19
C HIS A 84 17.21 17.30 -15.43
N LYS A 85 16.84 17.57 -16.69
CA LYS A 85 15.55 18.14 -17.06
C LYS A 85 15.17 17.72 -18.48
N PHE A 86 13.89 17.39 -18.66
CA PHE A 86 13.23 17.32 -19.96
C PHE A 86 12.00 18.23 -19.94
N SER A 87 11.88 19.12 -20.91
CA SER A 87 10.78 20.08 -20.98
C SER A 87 9.57 19.44 -21.67
N VAL A 88 8.69 18.85 -20.87
CA VAL A 88 7.37 18.39 -21.31
C VAL A 88 6.52 19.61 -21.70
N SER A 89 5.93 19.60 -22.90
CA SER A 89 5.08 20.70 -23.39
C SER A 89 3.60 20.49 -23.08
N MET A 90 3.17 19.24 -22.89
CA MET A 90 1.80 18.86 -22.51
C MET A 90 1.78 17.49 -21.83
N SER A 91 0.80 17.25 -20.97
CA SER A 91 0.57 15.95 -20.36
C SER A 91 0.04 14.93 -21.38
N VAL A 92 0.18 13.63 -21.05
CA VAL A 92 -0.38 12.54 -21.86
C VAL A 92 -1.92 12.62 -21.92
N SER A 93 -2.58 13.12 -20.88
CA SER A 93 -4.04 13.32 -20.86
C SER A 93 -4.47 14.40 -21.85
N GLU A 94 -3.83 15.57 -21.81
CA GLU A 94 -4.09 16.66 -22.76
C GLU A 94 -3.79 16.24 -24.20
N TYR A 95 -2.71 15.48 -24.41
CA TYR A 95 -2.36 14.93 -25.72
C TYR A 95 -3.47 14.02 -26.27
N ILE A 96 -3.95 13.06 -25.46
CA ILE A 96 -5.03 12.15 -25.85
C ILE A 96 -6.30 12.96 -26.15
N ASN A 97 -6.68 13.90 -25.29
CA ASN A 97 -7.89 14.69 -25.45
C ASN A 97 -7.84 15.62 -26.69
N LYS A 98 -6.68 16.23 -26.99
CA LYS A 98 -6.51 17.15 -28.13
C LYS A 98 -6.50 16.43 -29.49
N TYR A 99 -5.91 15.23 -29.57
CA TYR A 99 -5.64 14.56 -30.87
C TYR A 99 -6.45 13.28 -31.13
N THR A 100 -7.28 12.81 -30.19
CA THR A 100 -8.15 11.63 -30.38
C THR A 100 -9.08 11.75 -31.60
N SER A 101 -9.50 12.95 -31.96
CA SER A 101 -10.44 13.24 -33.05
C SER A 101 -9.84 13.23 -34.46
N LEU A 102 -8.51 13.05 -34.61
CA LEU A 102 -7.86 12.94 -35.92
C LEU A 102 -8.36 11.72 -36.73
N SER A 103 -8.23 11.75 -38.05
CA SER A 103 -8.57 10.64 -38.94
C SER A 103 -7.43 9.61 -39.01
N ASP A 104 -7.74 8.39 -39.44
CA ASP A 104 -6.75 7.31 -39.54
C ASP A 104 -5.70 7.60 -40.62
N GLY A 105 -4.45 7.79 -40.20
CA GLY A 105 -3.34 8.20 -41.07
C GLY A 105 -3.06 9.71 -41.11
N ASP A 106 -3.84 10.55 -40.40
CA ASP A 106 -3.57 11.98 -40.29
C ASP A 106 -2.31 12.23 -39.47
N HIS A 107 -1.43 13.12 -39.96
CA HIS A 107 -0.24 13.60 -39.28
C HIS A 107 -0.30 15.14 -39.16
N VAL A 108 -0.01 15.69 -37.99
CA VAL A 108 -0.01 17.14 -37.74
C VAL A 108 1.44 17.64 -37.64
N GLU A 109 2.19 17.59 -38.75
CA GLU A 109 3.65 17.80 -38.74
C GLU A 109 4.11 19.20 -38.29
N ASP A 110 3.21 20.19 -38.31
CA ASP A 110 3.43 21.57 -37.86
C ASP A 110 3.30 21.76 -36.34
N ASP A 111 2.64 20.84 -35.62
CA ASP A 111 2.43 20.93 -34.16
C ASP A 111 3.48 20.07 -33.45
N GLN A 112 4.56 20.71 -32.97
CA GLN A 112 5.64 20.04 -32.25
C GLN A 112 5.34 19.96 -30.75
N VAL A 113 5.27 18.75 -30.22
CA VAL A 113 4.96 18.49 -28.80
C VAL A 113 5.96 17.55 -28.15
N SER A 114 6.18 17.75 -26.86
CA SER A 114 7.08 16.97 -26.00
C SER A 114 6.28 16.29 -24.89
N ILE A 115 6.22 14.96 -24.92
CA ILE A 115 5.59 14.14 -23.87
C ILE A 115 6.63 13.28 -23.17
N ALA A 116 6.33 12.79 -21.96
CA ALA A 116 7.19 11.86 -21.24
C ALA A 116 6.38 10.78 -20.52
N GLY A 117 6.96 9.59 -20.40
CA GLY A 117 6.32 8.46 -19.73
C GLY A 117 7.22 7.21 -19.71
N ARG A 118 6.69 6.11 -19.18
CA ARG A 118 7.42 4.84 -19.06
C ARG A 118 7.04 3.88 -20.20
N ILE A 119 8.03 3.25 -20.82
CA ILE A 119 7.80 2.20 -21.82
C ILE A 119 7.31 0.93 -21.13
N LEU A 120 6.09 0.46 -21.43
CA LEU A 120 5.62 -0.86 -20.96
C LEU A 120 5.64 -1.94 -22.06
N SER A 121 5.75 -1.53 -23.33
CA SER A 121 5.84 -2.41 -24.49
C SER A 121 6.82 -1.81 -25.51
N LYS A 122 7.64 -2.68 -26.12
CA LYS A 122 8.58 -2.35 -27.19
C LYS A 122 8.42 -3.39 -28.29
N ARG A 123 8.21 -2.95 -29.53
CA ARG A 123 8.10 -3.80 -30.73
C ARG A 123 9.04 -3.28 -31.82
N CYS A 124 9.77 -4.16 -32.48
CA CYS A 124 10.65 -3.83 -33.60
C CYS A 124 10.07 -4.42 -34.89
N SER A 125 10.06 -3.64 -35.98
CA SER A 125 9.75 -4.16 -37.32
C SER A 125 11.01 -4.22 -38.20
N SER A 126 11.94 -3.29 -38.01
CA SER A 126 13.27 -3.29 -38.61
C SER A 126 14.19 -2.41 -37.77
N SER A 127 15.50 -2.38 -38.05
CA SER A 127 16.44 -1.42 -37.45
C SER A 127 16.10 0.05 -37.72
N LYS A 128 15.13 0.33 -38.60
CA LYS A 128 14.67 1.68 -38.96
C LYS A 128 13.27 2.02 -38.44
N LEU A 129 12.58 1.08 -37.77
CA LEU A 129 11.19 1.26 -37.32
C LEU A 129 10.90 0.51 -36.02
N PHE A 130 10.66 1.28 -34.96
CA PHE A 130 10.32 0.81 -33.61
C PHE A 130 8.99 1.39 -33.16
N PHE A 131 8.23 0.59 -32.42
CA PHE A 131 6.98 1.00 -31.78
C PHE A 131 7.12 0.82 -30.28
N TYR A 132 6.76 1.85 -29.52
CA TYR A 132 6.70 1.81 -28.06
C TYR A 132 5.29 2.13 -27.60
N ASP A 133 4.82 1.45 -26.56
CA ASP A 133 3.67 1.93 -25.81
C ASP A 133 4.20 2.64 -24.55
N VAL A 134 4.04 3.97 -24.52
CA VAL A 134 4.49 4.84 -23.45
C VAL A 134 3.30 5.17 -22.56
N HIS A 135 3.45 4.90 -21.27
CA HIS A 135 2.41 5.05 -20.26
C HIS A 135 2.69 6.19 -19.29
N HIS A 136 1.61 6.84 -18.85
CA HIS A 136 1.60 7.78 -17.74
C HIS A 136 0.34 7.50 -16.90
N GLY A 137 0.52 6.79 -15.78
CA GLY A 137 -0.61 6.15 -15.08
C GLY A 137 -1.25 5.06 -15.95
N SER A 138 -2.58 5.01 -16.00
CA SER A 138 -3.36 4.14 -16.89
C SER A 138 -3.37 4.61 -18.36
N LEU A 139 -3.02 5.87 -18.63
CA LEU A 139 -3.03 6.43 -19.99
C LEU A 139 -1.87 5.89 -20.83
N LYS A 140 -2.13 5.63 -22.10
CA LYS A 140 -1.19 5.08 -23.09
C LYS A 140 -1.17 5.92 -24.36
N VAL A 141 0.02 6.26 -24.84
CA VAL A 141 0.24 6.79 -26.19
C VAL A 141 1.27 5.93 -26.90
N GLN A 142 1.04 5.61 -28.19
CA GLN A 142 2.04 4.92 -29.00
C GLN A 142 3.12 5.92 -29.46
N VAL A 143 4.37 5.49 -29.46
CA VAL A 143 5.47 6.18 -30.15
C VAL A 143 5.84 5.34 -31.37
N MET A 144 5.71 5.90 -32.57
CA MET A 144 6.16 5.26 -33.81
C MET A 144 7.46 5.91 -34.27
N ALA A 145 8.59 5.38 -33.79
CA ALA A 145 9.92 5.87 -34.12
C ALA A 145 10.37 5.34 -35.49
N ASP A 146 10.49 6.23 -36.47
CA ASP A 146 10.92 5.95 -37.84
C ASP A 146 12.21 6.74 -38.14
N ALA A 147 13.27 6.05 -38.57
CA ALA A 147 14.57 6.67 -38.84
C ALA A 147 14.49 7.83 -39.85
N ARG A 148 13.49 7.84 -40.75
CA ARG A 148 13.29 8.88 -41.77
C ARG A 148 12.71 10.19 -41.21
N LYS A 149 12.22 10.18 -39.97
CA LYS A 149 11.65 11.35 -39.27
C LYS A 149 12.48 11.76 -38.05
N SER A 150 13.48 10.96 -37.68
CA SER A 150 14.42 11.23 -36.60
C SER A 150 15.45 12.30 -36.98
N GLU A 151 15.97 13.00 -35.98
CA GLU A 151 17.13 13.90 -36.09
C GLU A 151 18.48 13.16 -36.09
N LEU A 152 18.50 11.88 -35.68
CA LEU A 152 19.69 11.01 -35.65
C LEU A 152 19.93 10.33 -37.00
N ASP A 153 21.19 9.96 -37.28
CA ASP A 153 21.50 9.11 -38.44
C ASP A 153 21.00 7.66 -38.25
N GLU A 154 20.99 6.85 -39.32
CA GLU A 154 20.45 5.48 -39.26
C GLU A 154 21.23 4.54 -38.32
N ALA A 155 22.52 4.77 -38.10
CA ALA A 155 23.36 3.96 -37.22
C ALA A 155 23.19 4.36 -35.75
N GLU A 156 23.14 5.66 -35.45
CA GLU A 156 22.84 6.20 -34.12
C GLU A 156 21.41 5.86 -33.69
N PHE A 157 20.43 6.01 -34.59
CA PHE A 157 19.05 5.60 -34.38
C PHE A 157 18.96 4.11 -34.00
N ALA A 158 19.61 3.24 -34.78
CA ALA A 158 19.63 1.80 -34.50
C ALA A 158 20.33 1.49 -33.16
N ARG A 159 21.45 2.18 -32.84
CA ARG A 159 22.19 2.04 -31.57
C ARG A 159 21.32 2.43 -30.36
N LEU A 160 20.68 3.59 -30.41
CA LEU A 160 19.81 4.09 -29.34
C LEU A 160 18.65 3.13 -29.13
N HIS A 161 17.85 2.89 -30.17
CA HIS A 161 16.63 2.11 -30.05
C HIS A 161 16.86 0.62 -29.77
N ALA A 162 18.05 0.07 -30.03
CA ALA A 162 18.45 -1.26 -29.54
C ALA A 162 18.63 -1.31 -28.00
N ASN A 163 19.20 -0.26 -27.41
CA ASN A 163 19.53 -0.18 -25.99
C ASN A 163 18.38 0.30 -25.11
N VAL A 164 17.44 1.11 -25.63
CA VAL A 164 16.16 1.41 -24.98
C VAL A 164 15.42 0.10 -24.65
N LYS A 165 15.08 -0.16 -23.39
CA LYS A 165 14.35 -1.38 -22.98
C LYS A 165 12.96 -1.08 -22.44
N ARG A 166 12.15 -2.14 -22.28
CA ARG A 166 10.92 -2.12 -21.50
C ARG A 166 11.25 -1.69 -20.06
N GLY A 167 10.43 -0.80 -19.51
CA GLY A 167 10.60 -0.18 -18.21
C GLY A 167 11.31 1.17 -18.22
N ASP A 168 12.09 1.51 -19.26
CA ASP A 168 12.80 2.80 -19.32
C ASP A 168 11.79 3.98 -19.36
N PHE A 169 12.10 5.06 -18.63
CA PHE A 169 11.41 6.35 -18.75
C PHE A 169 12.01 7.14 -19.91
N VAL A 170 11.16 7.66 -20.80
CA VAL A 170 11.58 8.38 -22.00
C VAL A 170 10.84 9.70 -22.17
N GLY A 171 11.56 10.68 -22.74
CA GLY A 171 11.06 11.94 -23.23
C GLY A 171 11.04 11.90 -24.74
N VAL A 172 9.93 12.30 -25.34
CA VAL A 172 9.67 12.15 -26.77
C VAL A 172 9.18 13.49 -27.31
N THR A 173 9.95 14.08 -28.21
CA THR A 173 9.58 15.31 -28.91
C THR A 173 9.33 15.01 -30.37
N GLY A 174 8.12 15.30 -30.84
CA GLY A 174 7.64 14.87 -32.15
C GLY A 174 6.37 15.57 -32.57
N PHE A 175 5.71 15.04 -33.59
CA PHE A 175 4.42 15.53 -34.06
C PHE A 175 3.30 14.51 -33.80
N PRO A 176 2.06 14.96 -33.52
CA PRO A 176 0.91 14.09 -33.36
C PRO A 176 0.42 13.45 -34.66
N GLY A 177 -0.26 12.31 -34.54
CA GLY A 177 -1.07 11.75 -35.61
C GLY A 177 -1.72 10.41 -35.24
N LYS A 178 -2.34 9.76 -36.23
CA LYS A 178 -2.79 8.37 -36.12
C LYS A 178 -2.07 7.49 -37.14
N THR A 179 -1.78 6.25 -36.76
CA THR A 179 -1.37 5.24 -37.74
C THR A 179 -2.52 4.92 -38.70
N LYS A 180 -2.20 4.26 -39.83
CA LYS A 180 -3.20 3.70 -40.76
C LYS A 180 -4.10 2.60 -40.16
N ARG A 181 -3.93 2.27 -38.87
CA ARG A 181 -4.77 1.34 -38.09
C ARG A 181 -5.61 2.07 -37.04
N GLY A 182 -5.66 3.40 -37.07
CA GLY A 182 -6.41 4.26 -36.15
C GLY A 182 -5.79 4.45 -34.77
N GLU A 183 -4.63 3.85 -34.49
CA GLU A 183 -3.96 4.00 -33.20
C GLU A 183 -3.27 5.37 -33.07
N LEU A 184 -3.68 6.15 -32.06
CA LEU A 184 -3.14 7.47 -31.75
C LEU A 184 -1.66 7.37 -31.34
N SER A 185 -0.81 8.11 -32.06
CA SER A 185 0.64 7.99 -31.95
C SER A 185 1.34 9.35 -31.98
N ILE A 186 2.49 9.45 -31.31
CA ILE A 186 3.47 10.50 -31.55
C ILE A 186 4.59 9.97 -32.46
N PHE A 187 4.99 10.79 -33.42
CA PHE A 187 6.07 10.49 -34.36
C PHE A 187 7.30 11.32 -33.96
N PRO A 188 8.34 10.71 -33.35
CA PRO A 188 9.46 11.44 -32.77
C PRO A 188 10.37 12.05 -33.84
N ARG A 189 10.74 13.31 -33.63
CA ARG A 189 11.96 13.90 -34.22
C ARG A 189 13.15 13.63 -33.29
N SER A 190 12.94 13.86 -31.99
CA SER A 190 13.91 13.59 -30.92
C SER A 190 13.36 12.59 -29.90
N PHE A 191 14.23 11.69 -29.43
CA PHE A 191 13.89 10.64 -28.47
C PHE A 191 15.02 10.54 -27.43
N LEU A 192 14.70 10.69 -26.15
CA LEU A 192 15.68 10.72 -25.06
C LEU A 192 15.27 9.75 -23.96
N VAL A 193 16.22 8.95 -23.45
CA VAL A 193 15.99 8.20 -22.21
C VAL A 193 16.27 9.12 -21.02
N LEU A 194 15.30 9.20 -20.10
CA LEU A 194 15.34 10.07 -18.92
C LEU A 194 15.80 9.31 -17.67
N SER A 195 15.42 8.03 -17.57
CA SER A 195 15.87 7.14 -16.51
C SER A 195 15.75 5.68 -16.94
N HIS A 196 16.84 4.94 -16.83
CA HIS A 196 16.92 3.54 -17.25
C HIS A 196 16.38 2.58 -16.18
N CYS A 197 15.60 1.58 -16.60
CA CYS A 197 15.11 0.51 -15.76
C CYS A 197 16.09 -0.67 -15.73
N LEU A 198 16.78 -0.82 -14.61
CA LEU A 198 17.88 -1.78 -14.50
C LEU A 198 17.41 -3.23 -14.27
N HIS A 199 16.15 -3.44 -13.91
CA HIS A 199 15.58 -4.76 -13.65
C HIS A 199 14.68 -5.21 -14.81
N MET A 200 14.61 -6.52 -15.03
CA MET A 200 13.63 -7.10 -15.95
C MET A 200 12.23 -7.00 -15.34
N LEU A 201 11.31 -6.31 -16.01
CA LEU A 201 9.94 -6.18 -15.52
C LEU A 201 9.16 -7.49 -15.73
N PRO A 202 8.38 -7.98 -14.73
CA PRO A 202 7.46 -9.08 -14.91
C PRO A 202 6.61 -8.94 -16.18
N SER A 203 6.50 -10.02 -16.96
CA SER A 203 5.69 -10.10 -18.16
C SER A 203 4.52 -11.08 -17.93
N GLN A 204 3.35 -10.74 -18.47
CA GLN A 204 2.18 -11.60 -18.35
C GLN A 204 2.28 -12.75 -19.36
N LYS A 205 2.38 -13.99 -18.88
CA LYS A 205 2.35 -15.19 -19.74
C LYS A 205 0.90 -15.58 -20.05
N GLY A 206 0.33 -15.02 -21.12
CA GLY A 206 -0.96 -15.44 -21.70
C GLY A 206 -1.90 -14.30 -22.05
N HIS A 207 -2.84 -14.57 -22.96
CA HIS A 207 -3.91 -13.64 -23.34
C HIS A 207 -5.05 -13.65 -22.31
N LEU A 208 -4.92 -12.89 -21.23
CA LEU A 208 -6.09 -12.49 -20.47
C LEU A 208 -6.90 -11.48 -21.29
N LYS A 209 -8.24 -11.56 -21.19
CA LYS A 209 -9.10 -10.49 -21.70
C LYS A 209 -8.73 -9.20 -20.98
N LYS A 210 -8.71 -8.08 -21.71
CA LYS A 210 -8.58 -6.76 -21.10
C LYS A 210 -9.72 -6.61 -20.08
N PRO A 211 -9.44 -6.35 -18.79
CA PRO A 211 -10.50 -6.18 -17.81
C PRO A 211 -11.40 -5.01 -18.21
N GLU A 212 -12.69 -5.11 -17.88
CA GLU A 212 -13.58 -3.94 -17.94
C GLU A 212 -13.08 -2.89 -16.94
N LEU A 213 -13.36 -1.61 -17.21
CA LEU A 213 -12.81 -0.52 -16.42
C LEU A 213 -13.47 -0.49 -15.03
N TRP A 214 -12.87 -1.17 -14.05
CA TRP A 214 -13.41 -1.27 -12.69
C TRP A 214 -13.68 0.10 -12.05
N SER A 215 -14.76 0.18 -11.27
CA SER A 215 -15.18 1.34 -10.47
C SER A 215 -15.62 0.92 -9.06
N PRO A 216 -15.55 1.82 -8.05
CA PRO A 216 -16.02 1.55 -6.70
C PRO A 216 -17.46 1.00 -6.65
N GLY A 217 -17.72 0.13 -5.67
CA GLY A 217 -19.00 -0.56 -5.50
C GLY A 217 -19.28 -1.71 -6.48
N THR A 218 -18.41 -1.93 -7.48
CA THR A 218 -18.48 -3.11 -8.37
C THR A 218 -17.46 -4.19 -7.97
N PRO A 219 -17.69 -5.48 -8.29
CA PRO A 219 -16.76 -6.54 -7.92
C PRO A 219 -15.45 -6.43 -8.71
N ARG A 220 -14.31 -6.73 -8.07
CA ARG A 220 -12.99 -6.83 -8.70
C ARG A 220 -12.67 -8.27 -9.12
N ASN A 221 -11.70 -8.41 -10.01
CA ASN A 221 -11.07 -9.70 -10.29
C ASN A 221 -9.52 -9.55 -10.35
N PRO A 222 -8.83 -9.70 -9.21
CA PRO A 222 -7.37 -9.64 -9.15
C PRO A 222 -6.64 -10.76 -9.93
N GLU A 223 -7.32 -11.82 -10.39
CA GLU A 223 -6.70 -12.82 -11.26
C GLU A 223 -6.31 -12.21 -12.63
N THR A 224 -6.94 -11.11 -13.02
CA THR A 224 -6.60 -10.40 -14.27
C THR A 224 -5.25 -9.67 -14.20
N TYR A 225 -4.67 -9.52 -13.02
CA TYR A 225 -3.48 -8.70 -12.79
C TYR A 225 -2.25 -9.25 -13.52
N VAL A 226 -1.35 -8.33 -13.91
CA VAL A 226 -0.07 -8.64 -14.54
C VAL A 226 0.91 -9.14 -13.49
N LEU A 227 1.01 -8.42 -12.38
CA LEU A 227 1.70 -8.87 -11.18
C LEU A 227 0.64 -9.39 -10.20
N ARG A 228 0.57 -10.72 -10.02
CA ARG A 228 -0.46 -11.37 -9.18
C ARG A 228 0.01 -11.67 -7.75
N ASP A 229 1.29 -11.98 -7.59
CA ASP A 229 1.84 -12.41 -6.31
C ASP A 229 1.71 -11.31 -5.24
N MET A 230 0.85 -11.53 -4.24
CA MET A 230 0.52 -10.54 -3.21
C MET A 230 1.76 -10.12 -2.42
N GLU A 231 2.68 -11.05 -2.14
CA GLU A 231 3.91 -10.80 -1.40
C GLU A 231 4.79 -9.77 -2.13
N THR A 232 5.04 -9.97 -3.42
CA THR A 232 5.76 -9.03 -4.27
C THR A 232 5.00 -7.70 -4.42
N ARG A 233 3.67 -7.73 -4.64
CA ARG A 233 2.85 -6.52 -4.79
C ARG A 233 2.93 -5.61 -3.57
N TYR A 234 2.81 -6.17 -2.36
CA TYR A 234 2.79 -5.40 -1.12
C TYR A 234 4.18 -4.92 -0.70
N ARG A 235 5.26 -5.66 -1.00
CA ARG A 235 6.64 -5.22 -0.73
C ARG A 235 7.19 -4.25 -1.77
N GLN A 236 6.70 -4.34 -3.01
CA GLN A 236 7.13 -3.53 -4.13
C GLN A 236 5.93 -2.79 -4.71
N ARG A 237 5.27 -1.95 -3.90
CA ARG A 237 4.06 -1.23 -4.31
C ARG A 237 4.26 -0.39 -5.58
N TYR A 238 5.47 0.14 -5.79
CA TYR A 238 5.85 0.84 -7.02
C TYR A 238 5.77 -0.05 -8.28
N LEU A 239 6.00 -1.37 -8.14
CA LEU A 239 5.89 -2.36 -9.21
C LEU A 239 4.41 -2.71 -9.45
N ASP A 240 3.63 -2.85 -8.38
CA ASP A 240 2.18 -3.08 -8.42
C ASP A 240 1.43 -1.91 -9.12
N LEU A 241 1.66 -0.68 -8.66
CA LEU A 241 1.10 0.55 -9.26
C LEU A 241 1.46 0.72 -10.74
N MET A 242 2.62 0.21 -11.17
CA MET A 242 3.12 0.32 -12.54
C MET A 242 2.55 -0.76 -13.47
N LEU A 243 2.34 -1.98 -12.97
CA LEU A 243 1.90 -3.13 -13.78
C LEU A 243 0.39 -3.39 -13.72
N ASN A 244 -0.25 -3.03 -12.60
CA ASN A 244 -1.70 -3.12 -12.38
C ASN A 244 -2.32 -1.71 -12.33
N ASN A 245 -1.84 -0.83 -13.22
CA ASN A 245 -2.11 0.61 -13.29
C ASN A 245 -3.58 0.97 -13.60
N ASP A 246 -4.37 0.05 -14.15
CA ASP A 246 -5.80 0.26 -14.47
C ASP A 246 -6.72 0.15 -13.24
N GLU A 247 -6.27 -0.51 -12.16
CA GLU A 247 -7.08 -0.75 -10.94
C GLU A 247 -6.42 -0.24 -9.66
N VAL A 248 -5.17 -0.61 -9.39
CA VAL A 248 -4.54 -0.32 -8.08
C VAL A 248 -4.50 1.18 -7.76
N PRO A 249 -4.18 2.10 -8.69
CA PRO A 249 -4.29 3.55 -8.44
C PRO A 249 -5.72 4.01 -8.12
N LYS A 250 -6.76 3.34 -8.61
CA LYS A 250 -8.16 3.69 -8.31
C LYS A 250 -8.55 3.34 -6.89
N ILE A 251 -8.00 2.27 -6.30
CA ILE A 251 -8.20 1.93 -4.87
C ILE A 251 -7.79 3.12 -4.00
N PHE A 252 -6.60 3.67 -4.27
CA PHE A 252 -6.07 4.83 -3.54
C PHE A 252 -6.76 6.15 -3.88
N ASN A 253 -7.23 6.35 -5.12
CA ASN A 253 -8.14 7.46 -5.43
C ASN A 253 -9.43 7.35 -4.62
N THR A 254 -10.04 6.16 -4.52
CA THR A 254 -11.25 5.90 -3.74
C THR A 254 -11.01 6.20 -2.25
N ARG A 255 -9.87 5.79 -1.68
CA ARG A 255 -9.47 6.20 -0.31
C ARG A 255 -9.44 7.72 -0.15
N LYS A 256 -8.81 8.43 -1.08
CA LYS A 256 -8.73 9.90 -1.09
C LYS A 256 -10.11 10.56 -1.23
N ASP A 257 -11.00 9.98 -2.04
CA ASP A 257 -12.38 10.47 -2.22
C ASP A 257 -13.25 10.19 -0.98
N ILE A 258 -13.08 9.04 -0.31
CA ILE A 258 -13.70 8.72 0.99
C ILE A 258 -13.28 9.74 2.06
N CYS A 259 -11.98 9.97 2.28
CA CYS A 259 -11.52 10.93 3.27
C CYS A 259 -12.06 12.34 2.97
N LYS A 260 -12.01 12.76 1.70
CA LYS A 260 -12.55 14.06 1.27
C LYS A 260 -14.05 14.20 1.53
N TYR A 261 -14.83 13.14 1.31
CA TYR A 261 -16.27 13.14 1.61
C TYR A 261 -16.52 13.26 3.12
N ILE A 262 -15.79 12.51 3.95
CA ILE A 262 -15.92 12.57 5.42
C ILE A 262 -15.61 13.98 5.94
N SER A 263 -14.46 14.55 5.57
CA SER A 263 -14.11 15.93 5.94
C SER A 263 -15.20 16.90 5.50
N LYS A 264 -15.62 16.85 4.22
CA LYS A 264 -16.67 17.74 3.71
C LYS A 264 -17.99 17.61 4.49
N PHE A 265 -18.42 16.39 4.82
CA PHE A 265 -19.66 16.16 5.57
C PHE A 265 -19.60 16.78 6.97
N LEU A 266 -18.44 16.67 7.64
CA LEU A 266 -18.22 17.24 8.97
C LEU A 266 -18.04 18.77 8.92
N ASP A 267 -17.35 19.30 7.90
CA ASP A 267 -17.20 20.74 7.66
C ASP A 267 -18.55 21.42 7.39
N ASP A 268 -19.41 20.80 6.58
CA ASP A 268 -20.78 21.26 6.30
C ASP A 268 -21.65 21.27 7.58
N LEU A 269 -21.31 20.43 8.57
CA LEU A 269 -21.91 20.39 9.92
C LEU A 269 -21.14 21.24 10.96
N HIS A 270 -20.21 22.08 10.52
CA HIS A 270 -19.43 23.01 11.36
C HIS A 270 -18.57 22.33 12.44
N PHE A 271 -18.05 21.15 12.16
CA PHE A 271 -16.95 20.58 12.96
C PHE A 271 -15.63 21.29 12.65
N LEU A 272 -14.75 21.35 13.63
CA LEU A 272 -13.37 21.80 13.47
C LEU A 272 -12.43 20.58 13.35
N GLU A 273 -11.67 20.51 12.26
CA GLU A 273 -10.56 19.54 12.15
C GLU A 273 -9.42 19.93 13.10
N VAL A 274 -8.93 18.97 13.88
CA VAL A 274 -7.88 19.17 14.88
C VAL A 274 -6.86 18.02 14.83
N GLU A 275 -5.63 18.28 15.29
CA GLU A 275 -4.59 17.26 15.47
C GLU A 275 -4.27 17.10 16.96
N THR A 276 -4.47 15.91 17.53
CA THR A 276 -4.05 15.60 18.91
C THR A 276 -2.69 14.90 18.96
N PRO A 277 -1.98 14.91 20.11
CA PRO A 277 -0.68 14.27 20.21
C PRO A 277 -0.70 12.78 19.84
N MET A 278 0.22 12.32 19.00
CA MET A 278 0.40 10.88 18.73
C MET A 278 1.30 10.18 19.76
N LEU A 279 2.07 10.94 20.53
CA LEU A 279 2.93 10.46 21.61
C LEU A 279 2.30 10.75 22.97
N HIS A 280 1.83 9.70 23.65
CA HIS A 280 1.17 9.78 24.93
C HIS A 280 2.10 9.38 26.09
N LYS A 281 1.93 10.01 27.25
CA LYS A 281 2.55 9.53 28.51
C LYS A 281 1.79 8.32 29.08
N ILE A 282 0.47 8.31 28.91
CA ILE A 282 -0.47 7.26 29.32
C ILE A 282 -1.38 7.00 28.11
N SER A 283 -1.40 5.77 27.59
CA SER A 283 -2.29 5.36 26.51
C SER A 283 -3.69 5.05 27.05
N GLY A 284 -4.73 5.54 26.36
CA GLY A 284 -6.15 5.29 26.66
C GLY A 284 -7.01 5.62 25.43
N GLY A 285 -8.32 5.50 25.56
CA GLY A 285 -9.28 5.69 24.45
C GLY A 285 -9.55 4.44 23.60
N ALA A 286 -8.94 3.30 23.94
CA ALA A 286 -9.29 2.00 23.37
C ALA A 286 -8.87 0.88 24.34
N ALA A 287 -9.49 -0.29 24.22
CA ALA A 287 -8.94 -1.53 24.76
C ALA A 287 -7.96 -2.08 23.70
N ALA A 288 -6.67 -1.81 23.89
CA ALA A 288 -5.64 -2.11 22.89
C ALA A 288 -4.24 -2.05 23.50
N ARG A 289 -3.32 -2.91 23.01
CA ARG A 289 -1.93 -2.92 23.47
C ARG A 289 -1.14 -1.79 22.77
N PRO A 290 -0.53 -0.83 23.48
CA PRO A 290 0.19 0.26 22.84
C PRO A 290 1.60 -0.18 22.37
N PHE A 291 2.12 0.52 21.35
CA PHE A 291 3.55 0.57 21.10
C PHE A 291 4.24 1.50 22.09
N VAL A 292 5.38 1.08 22.63
CA VAL A 292 6.16 1.81 23.63
C VAL A 292 7.44 2.36 23.00
N THR A 293 7.80 3.59 23.33
CA THR A 293 9.04 4.25 22.91
C THR A 293 9.65 5.08 24.06
N HIS A 294 10.79 5.72 23.80
CA HIS A 294 11.51 6.51 24.79
C HIS A 294 11.98 7.86 24.20
N HIS A 295 11.78 8.94 24.96
CA HIS A 295 12.25 10.27 24.60
C HIS A 295 13.59 10.54 25.30
N ASN A 296 14.69 10.48 24.54
CA ASN A 296 16.05 10.53 25.10
C ASN A 296 16.34 11.79 25.94
N ASP A 297 16.04 12.99 25.45
CA ASP A 297 16.40 14.24 26.12
C ASP A 297 15.63 14.47 27.44
N LEU A 298 14.31 14.26 27.42
CA LEU A 298 13.45 14.24 28.61
C LEU A 298 13.61 12.97 29.48
N ASN A 299 14.42 12.00 29.05
CA ASN A 299 14.63 10.69 29.67
C ASN A 299 13.32 10.03 30.15
N MET A 300 12.30 9.96 29.27
CA MET A 300 10.98 9.46 29.66
C MET A 300 10.38 8.46 28.68
N LYS A 301 9.67 7.47 29.24
CA LYS A 301 8.87 6.50 28.49
C LYS A 301 7.63 7.19 27.89
N LEU A 302 7.37 6.93 26.63
CA LEU A 302 6.17 7.34 25.91
C LEU A 302 5.53 6.13 25.24
N SER A 303 4.29 6.29 24.79
CA SER A 303 3.58 5.30 23.98
C SER A 303 3.00 5.97 22.74
N LEU A 304 2.91 5.25 21.62
CA LEU A 304 2.08 5.71 20.50
C LEU A 304 0.60 5.59 20.87
N ARG A 305 -0.24 6.51 20.37
CA ARG A 305 -1.67 6.52 20.67
C ARG A 305 -2.41 5.32 20.07
N ILE A 306 -3.39 4.84 20.82
CA ILE A 306 -4.35 3.79 20.40
C ILE A 306 -5.69 4.37 19.92
N SER A 307 -6.01 5.61 20.35
CA SER A 307 -7.07 6.51 19.88
C SER A 307 -6.76 7.95 20.39
N PRO A 308 -7.23 9.02 19.71
CA PRO A 308 -7.24 10.41 20.17
C PRO A 308 -8.35 10.77 21.17
N GLU A 309 -9.34 9.89 21.41
CA GLU A 309 -10.57 10.10 22.20
C GLU A 309 -10.40 11.00 23.44
N LEU A 310 -9.48 10.66 24.34
CA LEU A 310 -9.31 11.38 25.61
C LEU A 310 -8.83 12.83 25.42
N PHE A 311 -8.17 13.14 24.30
CA PHE A 311 -7.78 14.50 23.95
C PHE A 311 -8.91 15.26 23.27
N LEU A 312 -9.67 14.62 22.38
CA LEU A 312 -10.81 15.24 21.72
C LEU A 312 -11.89 15.66 22.74
N LYS A 313 -12.19 14.83 23.74
CA LYS A 313 -13.06 15.22 24.87
C LYS A 313 -12.50 16.40 25.69
N LYS A 314 -11.18 16.48 25.88
CA LYS A 314 -10.53 17.63 26.56
C LYS A 314 -10.71 18.93 25.76
N LEU A 315 -10.82 18.86 24.43
CA LEU A 315 -11.15 20.02 23.59
C LEU A 315 -12.61 20.45 23.71
N VAL A 316 -13.54 19.49 23.82
CA VAL A 316 -14.96 19.79 24.09
C VAL A 316 -15.14 20.44 25.47
N VAL A 317 -14.45 19.96 26.52
CA VAL A 317 -14.35 20.66 27.83
C VAL A 317 -13.83 22.10 27.66
N GLY A 318 -12.88 22.30 26.75
CA GLY A 318 -12.34 23.62 26.40
C GLY A 318 -13.29 24.55 25.64
N GLY A 319 -14.52 24.10 25.31
CA GLY A 319 -15.53 24.88 24.58
C GLY A 319 -15.50 24.71 23.06
N LEU A 320 -14.78 23.72 22.53
CA LEU A 320 -14.88 23.34 21.11
C LEU A 320 -15.99 22.30 20.93
N ASP A 321 -17.23 22.78 20.79
CA ASP A 321 -18.46 21.96 20.75
C ASP A 321 -18.46 20.85 19.68
N ARG A 322 -17.70 21.00 18.58
CA ARG A 322 -17.65 20.04 17.47
C ARG A 322 -16.21 19.92 16.97
N VAL A 323 -15.57 18.79 17.23
CA VAL A 323 -14.19 18.51 16.80
C VAL A 323 -14.10 17.17 16.10
N TYR A 324 -13.23 17.05 15.10
CA TYR A 324 -12.88 15.78 14.47
C TYR A 324 -11.38 15.68 14.17
N GLU A 325 -10.87 14.45 14.12
CA GLU A 325 -9.53 14.15 13.62
C GLU A 325 -9.59 12.94 12.67
N ILE A 326 -9.00 13.08 11.46
CA ILE A 326 -8.66 11.95 10.59
C ILE A 326 -7.18 11.64 10.79
N GLY A 327 -6.88 10.54 11.49
CA GLY A 327 -5.54 10.32 12.03
C GLY A 327 -5.12 8.85 12.11
N LYS A 328 -3.80 8.65 12.23
CA LYS A 328 -3.21 7.33 12.46
C LYS A 328 -3.38 6.88 13.91
N GLN A 329 -3.71 5.61 14.10
CA GLN A 329 -3.73 4.89 15.38
C GLN A 329 -2.74 3.72 15.33
N PHE A 330 -2.16 3.37 16.47
CA PHE A 330 -1.06 2.41 16.56
C PHE A 330 -1.36 1.34 17.61
N ARG A 331 -1.62 0.10 17.18
CA ARG A 331 -1.95 -1.03 18.06
C ARG A 331 -0.96 -2.18 17.86
N ASN A 332 -0.34 -2.60 18.96
CA ASN A 332 0.68 -3.64 19.00
C ASN A 332 0.04 -5.03 19.14
N GLU A 333 -0.76 -5.36 18.13
CA GLU A 333 -1.65 -6.53 18.06
C GLU A 333 -1.26 -7.45 16.89
N GLY A 334 -2.05 -8.51 16.68
CA GLY A 334 -1.88 -9.41 15.54
C GLY A 334 -2.09 -8.72 14.19
N ILE A 335 -1.45 -9.24 13.14
CA ILE A 335 -1.71 -8.83 11.75
C ILE A 335 -2.53 -9.92 11.08
N ASP A 336 -3.68 -9.56 10.53
CA ASP A 336 -4.56 -10.47 9.79
C ASP A 336 -5.11 -9.81 8.50
N LEU A 337 -6.31 -10.19 8.06
CA LEU A 337 -6.97 -9.65 6.86
C LEU A 337 -7.59 -8.26 7.09
N THR A 338 -7.93 -7.90 8.33
CA THR A 338 -8.64 -6.66 8.71
C THR A 338 -7.88 -5.81 9.73
N HIS A 339 -6.77 -6.33 10.29
CA HIS A 339 -5.90 -5.64 11.26
C HIS A 339 -4.50 -5.40 10.68
N ASN A 340 -4.06 -4.14 10.71
CA ASN A 340 -2.68 -3.72 10.48
C ASN A 340 -2.23 -2.84 11.67
N PRO A 341 -0.97 -2.94 12.16
CA PRO A 341 -0.59 -2.29 13.43
C PRO A 341 -0.61 -0.76 13.40
N GLU A 342 -0.57 -0.18 12.21
CA GLU A 342 -0.95 1.21 11.95
C GLU A 342 -2.16 1.27 11.02
N PHE A 343 -3.19 2.05 11.38
CA PHE A 343 -4.39 2.22 10.57
C PHE A 343 -4.95 3.63 10.77
N THR A 344 -5.88 4.05 9.91
CA THR A 344 -6.48 5.39 9.96
C THR A 344 -7.91 5.31 10.49
N THR A 345 -8.22 6.11 11.51
CA THR A 345 -9.60 6.37 11.94
C THR A 345 -10.01 7.80 11.59
N CYS A 346 -11.31 8.01 11.41
CA CYS A 346 -11.93 9.30 11.67
C CYS A 346 -12.59 9.19 13.05
N GLU A 347 -12.29 10.10 13.96
CA GLU A 347 -12.98 10.23 15.25
C GLU A 347 -13.54 11.64 15.39
N PHE A 348 -14.79 11.77 15.84
CA PHE A 348 -15.43 13.07 16.09
C PHE A 348 -16.22 13.09 17.40
N TYR A 349 -16.31 14.28 17.99
CA TYR A 349 -17.02 14.52 19.25
C TYR A 349 -17.92 15.74 19.10
N MET A 350 -19.18 15.59 19.47
CA MET A 350 -20.24 16.56 19.27
C MET A 350 -20.98 16.83 20.58
N ALA A 351 -20.80 18.03 21.12
CA ALA A 351 -21.56 18.51 22.27
C ALA A 351 -23.06 18.57 21.93
N TYR A 352 -23.85 18.28 22.97
CA TYR A 352 -25.32 18.20 23.00
C TYR A 352 -25.95 17.09 22.15
N ALA A 353 -25.17 16.21 21.53
CA ALA A 353 -25.65 15.00 20.87
C ALA A 353 -25.71 13.79 21.83
N ASP A 354 -26.57 12.82 21.52
CA ASP A 354 -26.57 11.47 22.09
C ASP A 354 -26.42 10.39 20.99
N TYR A 355 -26.25 9.13 21.39
CA TYR A 355 -26.01 8.02 20.44
C TYR A 355 -27.10 7.83 19.36
N ASN A 356 -28.33 8.34 19.54
CA ASN A 356 -29.37 8.30 18.50
C ASN A 356 -29.12 9.34 17.41
N ASP A 357 -28.62 10.53 17.77
CA ASP A 357 -28.19 11.54 16.81
C ASP A 357 -27.02 10.98 15.99
N LEU A 358 -26.06 10.34 16.67
CA LEU A 358 -24.91 9.68 16.02
C LEU A 358 -25.33 8.53 15.09
N MET A 359 -26.33 7.71 15.43
CA MET A 359 -26.86 6.69 14.51
C MET A 359 -27.43 7.33 13.24
N THR A 360 -28.20 8.41 13.39
CA THR A 360 -28.79 9.15 12.26
C THR A 360 -27.70 9.77 11.38
N MET A 361 -26.70 10.43 11.99
CA MET A 361 -25.54 10.98 11.28
C MET A 361 -24.73 9.89 10.56
N THR A 362 -24.63 8.68 11.13
CA THR A 362 -23.95 7.54 10.51
C THR A 362 -24.71 7.03 9.29
N GLU A 363 -26.03 6.93 9.38
CA GLU A 363 -26.92 6.57 8.27
C GLU A 363 -26.80 7.60 7.12
N ASP A 364 -26.87 8.90 7.42
CA ASP A 364 -26.75 9.98 6.43
C ASP A 364 -25.35 10.04 5.78
N MET A 365 -24.28 9.98 6.58
CA MET A 365 -22.90 10.04 6.10
C MET A 365 -22.59 8.86 5.17
N LEU A 366 -22.84 7.62 5.61
CA LEU A 366 -22.45 6.44 4.84
C LEU A 366 -23.35 6.24 3.63
N SER A 367 -24.67 6.35 3.76
CA SER A 367 -25.58 6.18 2.62
C SER A 367 -25.37 7.25 1.54
N GLY A 368 -25.11 8.50 1.94
CA GLY A 368 -24.74 9.58 1.03
C GLY A 368 -23.40 9.33 0.32
N MET A 369 -22.38 8.88 1.05
CA MET A 369 -21.06 8.58 0.49
C MET A 369 -21.11 7.44 -0.53
N VAL A 370 -21.79 6.33 -0.21
CA VAL A 370 -21.95 5.21 -1.14
C VAL A 370 -22.66 5.68 -2.42
N LYS A 371 -23.70 6.52 -2.28
CA LYS A 371 -24.41 7.10 -3.43
C LYS A 371 -23.55 8.03 -4.28
N GLU A 372 -22.73 8.89 -3.68
CA GLU A 372 -21.85 9.80 -4.42
C GLU A 372 -20.75 9.02 -5.18
N LEU A 373 -20.13 8.04 -4.53
CA LEU A 373 -18.99 7.30 -5.09
C LEU A 373 -19.37 6.18 -6.08
N THR A 374 -20.57 5.62 -5.95
CA THR A 374 -21.01 4.45 -6.76
C THR A 374 -22.24 4.72 -7.63
N GLY A 375 -22.94 5.84 -7.43
CA GLY A 375 -24.18 6.19 -8.14
C GLY A 375 -25.45 5.56 -7.56
N GLY A 376 -25.35 4.71 -6.54
CA GLY A 376 -26.50 4.06 -5.89
C GLY A 376 -26.22 3.69 -4.43
N TYR A 377 -27.19 3.06 -3.76
CA TYR A 377 -27.05 2.64 -2.36
C TYR A 377 -26.58 1.18 -2.20
N LYS A 378 -26.43 0.44 -3.30
CA LYS A 378 -26.11 -0.99 -3.30
C LYS A 378 -24.74 -1.21 -3.91
N ILE A 379 -23.89 -1.96 -3.22
CA ILE A 379 -22.58 -2.38 -3.72
C ILE A 379 -22.50 -3.91 -3.81
N LYS A 380 -21.56 -4.41 -4.59
CA LYS A 380 -21.22 -5.84 -4.63
C LYS A 380 -19.86 -6.10 -3.99
N TYR A 381 -19.78 -7.16 -3.18
CA TYR A 381 -18.58 -7.50 -2.40
C TYR A 381 -18.34 -9.02 -2.36
N HIS A 382 -17.10 -9.45 -2.63
CA HIS A 382 -16.69 -10.85 -2.55
C HIS A 382 -16.36 -11.24 -1.10
N ALA A 383 -17.39 -11.46 -0.29
CA ALA A 383 -17.24 -11.79 1.13
C ALA A 383 -16.45 -13.09 1.42
N ASN A 384 -16.46 -14.04 0.49
CA ASN A 384 -16.02 -15.42 0.74
C ASN A 384 -14.86 -15.90 -0.16
N GLY A 385 -14.18 -14.97 -0.85
CA GLY A 385 -13.19 -15.27 -1.90
C GLY A 385 -13.66 -14.78 -3.29
N TYR A 386 -12.71 -14.40 -4.16
CA TYR A 386 -13.00 -13.96 -5.54
C TYR A 386 -13.43 -15.11 -6.47
N ASP A 387 -13.35 -16.35 -5.98
CA ASP A 387 -13.78 -17.60 -6.65
C ASP A 387 -15.29 -17.86 -6.53
N LYS A 388 -16.02 -17.07 -5.75
CA LYS A 388 -17.45 -17.22 -5.45
C LYS A 388 -18.24 -16.01 -5.94
N GLU A 389 -19.55 -16.16 -6.04
CA GLU A 389 -20.42 -15.03 -6.38
C GLU A 389 -20.34 -13.93 -5.31
N PRO A 390 -20.25 -12.64 -5.70
CA PRO A 390 -20.27 -11.53 -4.76
C PRO A 390 -21.67 -11.36 -4.15
N ILE A 391 -21.71 -11.01 -2.87
CA ILE A 391 -22.93 -10.61 -2.18
C ILE A 391 -23.31 -9.17 -2.56
N GLU A 392 -24.59 -8.83 -2.41
CA GLU A 392 -25.06 -7.45 -2.45
C GLU A 392 -25.12 -6.89 -1.01
N ILE A 393 -24.59 -5.69 -0.80
CA ILE A 393 -24.69 -4.95 0.47
C ILE A 393 -25.48 -3.67 0.20
N ASP A 394 -26.57 -3.48 0.95
CA ASP A 394 -27.52 -2.37 0.78
C ASP A 394 -27.36 -1.33 1.89
N PHE A 395 -26.94 -0.11 1.52
CA PHE A 395 -26.77 1.05 2.38
C PHE A 395 -28.00 1.97 2.39
N THR A 396 -29.18 1.49 2.00
CA THR A 396 -30.43 2.25 2.12
C THR A 396 -30.84 2.37 3.61
N PRO A 397 -30.97 3.58 4.19
CA PRO A 397 -31.40 3.76 5.57
C PRO A 397 -32.93 3.57 5.74
N PRO A 398 -33.42 3.31 6.97
CA PRO A 398 -32.67 3.15 8.21
C PRO A 398 -31.96 1.78 8.28
N PHE A 399 -30.82 1.74 8.96
CA PHE A 399 -30.05 0.52 9.15
C PHE A 399 -30.71 -0.39 10.20
N ARG A 400 -30.44 -1.70 10.11
CA ARG A 400 -30.97 -2.68 11.07
C ARG A 400 -30.41 -2.39 12.46
N ARG A 401 -31.24 -2.51 13.50
CA ARG A 401 -30.85 -2.30 14.90
C ARG A 401 -31.14 -3.58 15.70
N ILE A 402 -30.18 -4.04 16.50
CA ILE A 402 -30.30 -5.21 17.38
C ILE A 402 -29.67 -4.92 18.75
N ASP A 403 -30.20 -5.51 19.81
CA ASP A 403 -29.74 -5.27 21.19
C ASP A 403 -28.75 -6.36 21.60
N MET A 404 -27.51 -6.00 21.97
CA MET A 404 -26.39 -6.93 22.14
C MET A 404 -26.71 -8.13 23.03
N VAL A 405 -27.21 -7.90 24.25
CA VAL A 405 -27.56 -8.98 25.19
C VAL A 405 -28.89 -9.63 24.81
N GLY A 406 -29.90 -8.81 24.51
CA GLY A 406 -31.26 -9.30 24.29
C GLY A 406 -31.41 -10.18 23.05
N ASP A 407 -30.71 -9.88 21.96
CA ASP A 407 -30.70 -10.74 20.76
C ASP A 407 -29.72 -11.90 20.87
N LEU A 408 -28.62 -11.78 21.63
CA LEU A 408 -27.76 -12.92 21.97
C LEU A 408 -28.52 -13.99 22.76
N GLU A 409 -29.30 -13.60 23.78
CA GLU A 409 -30.15 -14.52 24.55
C GLU A 409 -31.15 -15.27 23.65
N LYS A 410 -31.84 -14.56 22.75
CA LYS A 410 -32.78 -15.15 21.78
C LYS A 410 -32.09 -16.10 20.80
N MET A 411 -30.95 -15.71 20.24
CA MET A 411 -30.25 -16.48 19.19
C MET A 411 -29.53 -17.71 19.73
N ALA A 412 -28.84 -17.58 20.87
CA ALA A 412 -28.13 -18.69 21.50
C ALA A 412 -29.02 -19.55 22.42
N ASN A 413 -30.26 -19.13 22.67
CA ASN A 413 -31.15 -19.72 23.69
C ASN A 413 -30.44 -19.81 25.05
N LEU A 414 -29.98 -18.63 25.50
CA LEU A 414 -29.30 -18.39 26.77
C LEU A 414 -30.17 -17.53 27.68
N ASN A 415 -29.94 -17.64 28.99
CA ASN A 415 -30.52 -16.78 30.03
C ASN A 415 -29.34 -16.21 30.82
N ILE A 416 -28.81 -15.08 30.36
CA ILE A 416 -27.58 -14.50 30.90
C ILE A 416 -27.91 -13.81 32.25
N PRO A 417 -27.17 -14.10 33.33
CA PRO A 417 -27.41 -13.44 34.61
C PRO A 417 -27.28 -11.91 34.51
N LYS A 418 -28.26 -11.19 35.06
CA LYS A 418 -28.37 -9.72 34.92
C LYS A 418 -27.23 -8.95 35.60
N ASP A 419 -26.63 -9.52 36.63
CA ASP A 419 -25.44 -8.96 37.28
C ASP A 419 -24.17 -9.50 36.61
N LEU A 420 -23.78 -8.84 35.52
CA LEU A 420 -22.61 -9.21 34.71
C LEU A 420 -21.27 -9.07 35.44
N CYS A 421 -21.25 -8.40 36.60
CA CYS A 421 -20.07 -8.28 37.46
C CYS A 421 -19.93 -9.46 38.44
N SER A 422 -20.91 -10.34 38.54
CA SER A 422 -20.89 -11.49 39.45
C SER A 422 -20.02 -12.65 38.93
N GLU A 423 -19.43 -13.42 39.86
CA GLU A 423 -18.74 -14.68 39.53
C GLU A 423 -19.70 -15.70 38.89
N GLU A 424 -20.99 -15.66 39.25
CA GLU A 424 -22.03 -16.49 38.65
C GLU A 424 -22.24 -16.19 37.16
N ALA A 425 -22.26 -14.90 36.77
CA ALA A 425 -22.32 -14.49 35.37
C ALA A 425 -21.07 -14.89 34.59
N ASN A 426 -19.88 -14.68 35.17
CA ASN A 426 -18.63 -15.09 34.53
C ASN A 426 -18.61 -16.60 34.26
N LYS A 427 -18.91 -17.41 35.29
CA LYS A 427 -18.97 -18.87 35.17
C LYS A 427 -20.02 -19.33 34.17
N TYR A 428 -21.22 -18.74 34.19
CA TYR A 428 -22.26 -19.05 33.21
C TYR A 428 -21.80 -18.83 31.77
N LEU A 429 -21.06 -17.75 31.52
CA LEU A 429 -20.52 -17.43 30.20
C LEU A 429 -19.34 -18.34 29.81
N VAL A 430 -18.49 -18.77 30.75
CA VAL A 430 -17.48 -19.82 30.50
C VAL A 430 -18.15 -21.12 30.08
N ASP A 431 -19.17 -21.56 30.82
CA ASP A 431 -19.94 -22.78 30.52
C ASP A 431 -20.70 -22.65 29.17
N ALA A 432 -21.21 -21.46 28.83
CA ALA A 432 -21.83 -21.17 27.54
C ALA A 432 -20.83 -21.21 26.37
N CYS A 433 -19.65 -20.59 26.53
CA CYS A 433 -18.57 -20.67 25.53
C CYS A 433 -18.15 -22.13 25.29
N ALA A 434 -17.97 -22.92 26.36
CA ALA A 434 -17.65 -24.34 26.26
C ALA A 434 -18.76 -25.16 25.56
N ARG A 435 -20.04 -24.85 25.85
CA ARG A 435 -21.21 -25.49 25.20
C ARG A 435 -21.27 -25.25 23.68
N PHE A 436 -20.73 -24.14 23.18
CA PHE A 436 -20.75 -23.77 21.77
C PHE A 436 -19.38 -23.87 21.05
N ASP A 437 -18.36 -24.46 21.68
CA ASP A 437 -16.95 -24.50 21.21
C ASP A 437 -16.37 -23.11 20.86
N VAL A 438 -16.83 -22.08 21.56
CA VAL A 438 -16.35 -20.69 21.40
C VAL A 438 -15.07 -20.50 22.23
N LYS A 439 -13.96 -20.26 21.55
CA LYS A 439 -12.63 -20.16 22.17
C LYS A 439 -12.34 -18.75 22.66
N CYS A 440 -12.21 -18.59 23.98
CA CYS A 440 -11.67 -17.39 24.61
C CYS A 440 -10.27 -17.69 25.17
N ALA A 441 -9.26 -16.92 24.75
CA ALA A 441 -7.94 -17.00 25.37
C ALA A 441 -7.95 -16.30 26.75
N PRO A 442 -7.20 -16.78 27.75
CA PRO A 442 -7.06 -16.09 29.04
C PRO A 442 -6.55 -14.64 28.88
N PRO A 443 -6.98 -13.69 29.72
CA PRO A 443 -7.96 -13.86 30.80
C PRO A 443 -9.40 -14.03 30.28
N MET A 444 -10.18 -14.89 30.92
CA MET A 444 -11.59 -15.14 30.59
C MET A 444 -12.52 -14.19 31.36
N THR A 445 -12.34 -12.88 31.16
CA THR A 445 -13.22 -11.87 31.78
C THR A 445 -14.63 -11.94 31.18
N THR A 446 -15.66 -11.51 31.92
CA THR A 446 -17.05 -11.49 31.44
C THR A 446 -17.18 -10.71 30.12
N ALA A 447 -16.46 -9.58 30.01
CA ALA A 447 -16.40 -8.78 28.78
C ALA A 447 -15.86 -9.58 27.58
N ARG A 448 -14.71 -10.25 27.73
CA ARG A 448 -14.08 -11.04 26.65
C ARG A 448 -14.90 -12.28 26.26
N LEU A 449 -15.64 -12.87 27.21
CA LEU A 449 -16.56 -13.99 26.94
C LEU A 449 -17.81 -13.53 26.17
N LEU A 450 -18.41 -12.40 26.56
CA LEU A 450 -19.55 -11.81 25.85
C LEU A 450 -19.17 -11.41 24.42
N ASP A 451 -18.05 -10.72 24.25
CA ASP A 451 -17.47 -10.37 22.95
C ASP A 451 -17.36 -11.60 22.02
N LYS A 452 -16.77 -12.71 22.49
CA LYS A 452 -16.62 -13.93 21.69
C LYS A 452 -17.95 -14.63 21.37
N LEU A 453 -18.95 -14.53 22.25
CA LEU A 453 -20.31 -15.04 21.99
C LEU A 453 -21.05 -14.15 20.97
N VAL A 454 -20.91 -12.83 21.06
CA VAL A 454 -21.48 -11.88 20.09
C VAL A 454 -20.87 -12.05 18.70
N GLY A 455 -19.56 -12.23 18.61
CA GLY A 455 -18.88 -12.58 17.37
C GLY A 455 -19.35 -13.88 16.74
N HIS A 456 -19.67 -14.88 17.57
CA HIS A 456 -20.19 -16.16 17.08
C HIS A 456 -21.66 -16.09 16.60
N PHE A 457 -22.53 -15.40 17.35
CA PHE A 457 -23.98 -15.44 17.12
C PHE A 457 -24.56 -14.24 16.38
N LEU A 458 -24.08 -13.01 16.62
CA LEU A 458 -24.69 -11.78 16.10
C LEU A 458 -23.96 -11.21 14.89
N GLU A 459 -22.63 -11.08 14.97
CA GLU A 459 -21.81 -10.46 13.91
C GLU A 459 -21.96 -11.18 12.58
N GLY A 460 -21.99 -12.52 12.61
CA GLY A 460 -22.24 -13.37 11.44
C GLY A 460 -23.55 -13.08 10.69
N THR A 461 -24.54 -12.45 11.33
CA THR A 461 -25.81 -12.03 10.71
C THR A 461 -25.78 -10.63 10.09
N CYS A 462 -24.73 -9.85 10.35
CA CYS A 462 -24.61 -8.44 9.98
C CYS A 462 -24.02 -8.30 8.57
N VAL A 463 -24.74 -8.78 7.55
CA VAL A 463 -24.34 -8.67 6.14
C VAL A 463 -24.52 -7.23 5.65
N ASN A 464 -25.75 -6.72 5.74
CA ASN A 464 -26.08 -5.31 5.54
C ASN A 464 -25.72 -4.48 6.79
N PRO A 465 -25.56 -3.15 6.65
CA PRO A 465 -25.32 -2.24 7.77
C PRO A 465 -26.29 -2.50 8.92
N THR A 466 -25.73 -2.91 10.05
CA THR A 466 -26.46 -3.30 11.26
C THR A 466 -25.80 -2.70 12.48
N PHE A 467 -26.55 -1.89 13.23
CA PHE A 467 -26.16 -1.42 14.55
C PHE A 467 -26.41 -2.51 15.60
N ILE A 468 -25.35 -2.95 16.27
CA ILE A 468 -25.43 -3.68 17.54
C ILE A 468 -25.42 -2.63 18.64
N MET A 469 -26.43 -2.62 19.52
CA MET A 469 -26.67 -1.56 20.48
C MET A 469 -26.66 -2.05 21.93
N HIS A 470 -26.59 -1.10 22.86
CA HIS A 470 -26.76 -1.30 24.31
C HIS A 470 -25.73 -2.25 24.94
N HIS A 471 -24.47 -2.10 24.53
CA HIS A 471 -23.37 -2.84 25.13
C HIS A 471 -23.32 -2.68 26.66
N PRO A 472 -23.02 -3.76 27.42
CA PRO A 472 -22.83 -3.69 28.87
C PRO A 472 -21.80 -2.66 29.32
N GLU A 473 -22.01 -2.11 30.53
CA GLU A 473 -21.07 -1.17 31.17
C GLU A 473 -19.67 -1.77 31.35
N ILE A 474 -19.57 -3.06 31.69
CA ILE A 474 -18.31 -3.79 31.85
C ILE A 474 -17.47 -3.89 30.56
N MET A 475 -18.09 -3.69 29.39
CA MET A 475 -17.41 -3.69 28.08
C MET A 475 -17.12 -2.28 27.55
N SER A 476 -17.57 -1.24 28.27
CA SER A 476 -17.74 0.11 27.72
C SER A 476 -17.30 1.18 28.74
N PRO A 477 -16.03 1.19 29.18
CA PRO A 477 -15.56 1.98 30.33
C PRO A 477 -15.71 3.50 30.15
N LEU A 478 -15.81 3.99 28.92
CA LEU A 478 -15.94 5.42 28.57
C LEU A 478 -17.37 5.81 28.11
N ALA A 479 -18.27 4.85 27.89
CA ALA A 479 -19.64 5.10 27.42
C ALA A 479 -20.62 5.33 28.58
N LYS A 480 -21.54 6.29 28.43
CA LYS A 480 -22.51 6.63 29.47
C LYS A 480 -23.50 5.48 29.72
N SER A 481 -23.86 5.25 30.99
CA SER A 481 -24.90 4.30 31.37
C SER A 481 -26.24 4.62 30.70
N HIS A 482 -26.97 3.58 30.29
CA HIS A 482 -28.21 3.71 29.53
C HIS A 482 -29.34 4.33 30.36
N ARG A 483 -29.97 5.40 29.86
CA ARG A 483 -30.96 6.20 30.60
C ARG A 483 -32.15 5.44 31.20
N SER A 484 -32.47 4.25 30.69
CA SER A 484 -33.62 3.43 31.13
C SER A 484 -33.32 1.95 31.41
N ILE A 485 -32.11 1.45 31.15
CA ILE A 485 -31.77 0.01 31.28
C ILE A 485 -30.48 -0.12 32.09
N LYS A 486 -30.63 -0.49 33.37
CA LYS A 486 -29.50 -0.59 34.30
C LYS A 486 -28.48 -1.64 33.84
N GLY A 487 -27.19 -1.28 33.86
CA GLY A 487 -26.07 -2.18 33.53
C GLY A 487 -25.67 -2.19 32.05
N LEU A 488 -26.42 -1.51 31.18
CA LEU A 488 -26.09 -1.29 29.77
C LEU A 488 -25.65 0.16 29.55
N THR A 489 -25.09 0.45 28.38
CA THR A 489 -24.65 1.80 27.98
C THR A 489 -25.37 2.32 26.75
N GLU A 490 -25.30 3.62 26.52
CA GLU A 490 -25.75 4.27 25.29
C GLU A 490 -24.67 4.16 24.20
N ARG A 491 -24.33 2.92 23.84
CA ARG A 491 -23.33 2.57 22.83
C ARG A 491 -23.97 1.85 21.66
N PHE A 492 -23.41 2.05 20.48
CA PHE A 492 -23.59 1.17 19.33
C PHE A 492 -22.27 0.88 18.63
N GLU A 493 -22.24 -0.24 17.93
CA GLU A 493 -21.24 -0.58 16.93
C GLU A 493 -21.94 -0.88 15.61
N LEU A 494 -21.44 -0.33 14.51
CA LEU A 494 -21.94 -0.61 13.17
C LEU A 494 -21.13 -1.75 12.56
N PHE A 495 -21.81 -2.85 12.24
CA PHE A 495 -21.25 -3.97 11.51
C PHE A 495 -21.72 -3.99 10.05
N ILE A 496 -20.80 -4.25 9.12
CA ILE A 496 -21.08 -4.45 7.70
C ILE A 496 -20.25 -5.64 7.23
N ASN A 497 -20.87 -6.59 6.51
CA ASN A 497 -20.25 -7.86 6.14
C ASN A 497 -19.49 -8.52 7.31
N GLN A 498 -20.16 -8.71 8.46
CA GLN A 498 -19.61 -9.39 9.63
C GLN A 498 -18.35 -8.73 10.24
N HIS A 499 -18.07 -7.46 9.91
CA HIS A 499 -16.94 -6.71 10.44
C HIS A 499 -17.39 -5.38 11.03
N GLU A 500 -16.88 -5.06 12.21
CA GLU A 500 -17.02 -3.76 12.86
C GLU A 500 -16.42 -2.67 11.95
N LEU A 501 -17.19 -1.60 11.71
CA LEU A 501 -16.77 -0.46 10.92
C LEU A 501 -16.70 0.84 11.74
N CYS A 502 -17.61 0.99 12.69
CA CYS A 502 -17.72 2.15 13.57
C CYS A 502 -18.12 1.73 14.99
N ASN A 503 -17.60 2.44 15.99
CA ASN A 503 -17.98 2.34 17.40
C ASN A 503 -18.29 3.76 17.91
N ALA A 504 -19.41 3.93 18.61
CA ALA A 504 -19.89 5.25 19.02
C ALA A 504 -20.79 5.19 20.26
N TYR A 505 -20.82 6.25 21.05
CA TYR A 505 -21.61 6.30 22.28
C TYR A 505 -21.94 7.72 22.77
N THR A 506 -22.99 7.83 23.58
CA THR A 506 -23.16 8.98 24.47
C THR A 506 -22.04 8.95 25.51
N GLU A 507 -21.38 10.08 25.73
CA GLU A 507 -20.15 10.14 26.48
C GLU A 507 -20.33 10.14 28.01
N LEU A 508 -19.49 9.35 28.70
CA LEU A 508 -19.42 9.41 30.15
C LEU A 508 -18.76 10.74 30.58
N ASN A 509 -19.59 11.64 31.10
CA ASN A 509 -19.17 12.95 31.58
C ASN A 509 -19.25 13.11 33.11
N ASP A 510 -19.45 12.01 33.85
CA ASP A 510 -19.38 11.99 35.32
C ASP A 510 -17.94 11.60 35.75
N PRO A 511 -17.16 12.52 36.36
CA PRO A 511 -15.78 12.25 36.76
C PRO A 511 -15.64 11.25 37.90
N VAL A 512 -16.66 11.09 38.75
CA VAL A 512 -16.63 10.14 39.87
C VAL A 512 -16.81 8.72 39.33
N VAL A 513 -17.79 8.52 38.45
CA VAL A 513 -18.01 7.24 37.77
C VAL A 513 -16.82 6.91 36.84
N GLN A 514 -16.26 7.90 36.15
CA GLN A 514 -15.12 7.67 35.26
C GLN A 514 -13.87 7.18 36.02
N ARG A 515 -13.56 7.76 37.19
CA ARG A 515 -12.49 7.27 38.07
C ARG A 515 -12.74 5.85 38.54
N GLN A 516 -13.96 5.54 38.96
CA GLN A 516 -14.31 4.18 39.39
C GLN A 516 -14.04 3.16 38.27
N ARG A 517 -14.48 3.47 37.04
CA ARG A 517 -14.25 2.60 35.87
C ARG A 517 -12.78 2.46 35.49
N PHE A 518 -11.96 3.50 35.61
CA PHE A 518 -10.50 3.38 35.45
C PHE A 518 -9.86 2.55 36.56
N ALA A 519 -10.33 2.66 37.81
CA ALA A 519 -9.86 1.84 38.91
C ALA A 519 -10.20 0.36 38.71
N ASP A 520 -11.35 0.06 38.09
CA ASP A 520 -11.74 -1.32 37.75
C ASP A 520 -10.91 -1.86 36.56
N GLN A 521 -10.74 -1.09 35.48
CA GLN A 521 -9.82 -1.43 34.39
C GLN A 521 -8.37 -1.65 34.86
N LEU A 522 -7.91 -0.91 35.87
CA LEU A 522 -6.61 -1.13 36.48
C LEU A 522 -6.50 -2.47 37.22
N LYS A 523 -7.60 -3.00 37.79
CA LYS A 523 -7.65 -4.35 38.39
C LYS A 523 -7.61 -5.42 37.31
N ASP A 524 -8.34 -5.25 36.21
CA ASP A 524 -8.31 -6.16 35.06
C ASP A 524 -6.88 -6.26 34.50
N ARG A 525 -6.22 -5.11 34.35
CA ARG A 525 -4.81 -5.02 33.95
C ARG A 525 -3.85 -5.71 34.92
N GLN A 526 -4.05 -5.54 36.23
CA GLN A 526 -3.29 -6.25 37.26
C GLN A 526 -3.55 -7.77 37.25
N SER A 527 -4.70 -8.19 36.72
CA SER A 527 -5.10 -9.60 36.55
C SER A 527 -4.60 -10.22 35.24
N GLY A 528 -3.81 -9.47 34.44
CA GLY A 528 -3.17 -9.95 33.22
C GLY A 528 -3.85 -9.54 31.91
N ASP A 529 -4.80 -8.59 31.93
CA ASP A 529 -5.35 -8.01 30.70
C ASP A 529 -4.43 -6.90 30.15
N ASP A 530 -3.61 -7.25 29.15
CA ASP A 530 -2.67 -6.32 28.48
C ASP A 530 -3.38 -5.21 27.67
N GLU A 531 -4.67 -5.37 27.35
CA GLU A 531 -5.49 -4.43 26.58
C GLU A 531 -6.20 -3.39 27.47
N ALA A 532 -6.35 -3.68 28.77
CA ALA A 532 -7.09 -2.85 29.72
C ALA A 532 -6.44 -1.47 29.97
N MET A 533 -7.30 -0.45 30.09
CA MET A 533 -6.87 0.95 30.14
C MET A 533 -6.08 1.30 31.42
N ALA A 534 -5.16 2.25 31.29
CA ALA A 534 -4.51 2.88 32.44
C ALA A 534 -5.30 4.12 32.91
N MET A 535 -5.23 4.43 34.20
CA MET A 535 -5.91 5.58 34.79
C MET A 535 -5.24 6.90 34.39
N ASP A 536 -5.93 7.75 33.63
CA ASP A 536 -5.49 9.13 33.32
C ASP A 536 -6.20 10.14 34.21
N GLU A 537 -5.59 10.48 35.36
CA GLU A 537 -6.11 11.54 36.23
C GLU A 537 -6.15 12.92 35.57
N SER A 538 -5.34 13.19 34.52
CA SER A 538 -5.45 14.46 33.79
C SER A 538 -6.74 14.54 32.97
N PHE A 539 -7.28 13.40 32.54
CA PHE A 539 -8.60 13.32 31.91
C PHE A 539 -9.71 13.43 32.96
N CYS A 540 -9.60 12.74 34.10
CA CYS A 540 -10.55 12.90 35.20
C CYS A 540 -10.63 14.36 35.68
N THR A 541 -9.50 15.04 35.87
CA THR A 541 -9.45 16.47 36.19
C THR A 541 -10.13 17.32 35.12
N ALA A 542 -9.97 17.00 33.84
CA ALA A 542 -10.67 17.74 32.77
C ALA A 542 -12.19 17.55 32.84
N LEU A 543 -12.68 16.34 33.11
CA LEU A 543 -14.11 16.08 33.33
C LEU A 543 -14.68 16.87 34.52
N GLU A 544 -13.87 17.15 35.56
CA GLU A 544 -14.26 17.98 36.71
C GLU A 544 -14.45 19.47 36.38
N TYR A 545 -13.81 19.97 35.31
CA TYR A 545 -14.13 21.30 34.77
C TYR A 545 -15.44 21.32 33.98
N GLY A 546 -16.00 20.14 33.67
CA GLY A 546 -17.30 19.96 33.04
C GLY A 546 -17.22 19.63 31.56
N LEU A 547 -17.33 18.34 31.21
CA LEU A 547 -17.67 17.91 29.86
C LEU A 547 -19.20 18.05 29.67
N PRO A 548 -19.71 18.85 28.72
CA PRO A 548 -21.14 18.86 28.39
C PRO A 548 -21.62 17.46 27.97
N PRO A 549 -22.94 17.18 28.00
CA PRO A 549 -23.49 16.00 27.33
C PRO A 549 -22.96 15.98 25.89
N THR A 550 -22.33 14.88 25.48
CA THR A 550 -21.56 14.80 24.22
C THR A 550 -21.80 13.42 23.61
N GLY A 551 -21.85 13.35 22.28
CA GLY A 551 -21.74 12.09 21.55
C GLY A 551 -20.35 11.97 20.94
N GLY A 552 -19.70 10.81 21.10
CA GLY A 552 -18.42 10.50 20.47
C GLY A 552 -18.55 9.31 19.50
N TRP A 553 -17.78 9.36 18.42
CA TRP A 553 -17.90 8.44 17.29
C TRP A 553 -16.53 8.18 16.67
N GLY A 554 -16.27 6.93 16.29
CA GLY A 554 -15.05 6.52 15.59
C GLY A 554 -15.33 5.54 14.46
N LEU A 555 -14.64 5.69 13.33
CA LEU A 555 -14.77 4.86 12.13
C LEU A 555 -13.41 4.44 11.58
N GLY A 556 -13.24 3.16 11.28
CA GLY A 556 -12.06 2.62 10.60
C GLY A 556 -12.08 2.91 9.09
N ILE A 557 -11.33 3.92 8.65
CA ILE A 557 -11.29 4.33 7.23
C ILE A 557 -10.77 3.18 6.36
N ASP A 558 -9.73 2.47 6.79
CA ASP A 558 -9.17 1.33 6.04
C ASP A 558 -10.22 0.24 5.76
N ARG A 559 -11.06 -0.10 6.75
CA ARG A 559 -12.16 -1.06 6.56
C ARG A 559 -13.26 -0.51 5.64
N LEU A 560 -13.55 0.79 5.67
CA LEU A 560 -14.49 1.43 4.72
C LEU A 560 -13.96 1.38 3.28
N VAL A 561 -12.66 1.63 3.08
CA VAL A 561 -12.03 1.48 1.76
C VAL A 561 -12.10 0.02 1.31
N MET A 562 -11.87 -0.95 2.21
CA MET A 562 -11.96 -2.37 1.86
C MET A 562 -13.34 -2.75 1.29
N LEU A 563 -14.42 -2.32 1.94
CA LEU A 563 -15.79 -2.56 1.50
C LEU A 563 -16.06 -1.90 0.13
N LEU A 564 -15.77 -0.61 -0.02
CA LEU A 564 -16.07 0.14 -1.26
C LEU A 564 -15.17 -0.24 -2.45
N THR A 565 -14.01 -0.84 -2.20
CA THR A 565 -13.06 -1.26 -3.24
C THR A 565 -13.08 -2.76 -3.51
N ASP A 566 -13.98 -3.53 -2.88
CA ASP A 566 -14.00 -4.99 -2.95
C ASP A 566 -12.62 -5.60 -2.65
N SER A 567 -12.09 -5.32 -1.46
CA SER A 567 -10.80 -5.77 -0.97
C SER A 567 -10.92 -6.64 0.29
N GLN A 568 -10.74 -7.95 0.14
CA GLN A 568 -10.73 -8.93 1.25
C GLN A 568 -9.54 -8.79 2.22
N ASN A 569 -8.55 -7.96 1.91
CA ASN A 569 -7.33 -7.80 2.71
C ASN A 569 -6.96 -6.33 2.83
N ILE A 570 -6.79 -5.85 4.06
CA ILE A 570 -6.41 -4.46 4.40
C ILE A 570 -5.12 -4.01 3.71
N LYS A 571 -4.24 -4.96 3.34
CA LYS A 571 -3.01 -4.69 2.59
C LYS A 571 -3.24 -4.27 1.13
N GLU A 572 -4.43 -4.43 0.57
CA GLU A 572 -4.79 -3.82 -0.73
C GLU A 572 -4.97 -2.30 -0.62
N VAL A 573 -5.49 -1.82 0.52
CA VAL A 573 -5.92 -0.41 0.70
C VAL A 573 -4.91 0.47 1.44
N ILE A 574 -3.79 -0.11 1.86
CA ILE A 574 -2.61 0.57 2.43
C ILE A 574 -1.49 0.52 1.37
N LEU A 575 -0.86 1.66 1.08
CA LEU A 575 0.22 1.75 0.09
C LEU A 575 1.38 0.81 0.46
N ASP A 576 1.97 1.02 1.64
CA ASP A 576 3.11 0.24 2.13
C ASP A 576 2.71 -0.46 3.45
N PRO A 577 2.00 -1.61 3.39
CA PRO A 577 1.52 -2.31 4.58
C PRO A 577 2.67 -2.99 5.32
N LEU A 578 2.49 -3.25 6.63
CA LEU A 578 3.53 -3.94 7.39
C LEU A 578 3.62 -5.42 6.97
N MET A 579 4.83 -5.82 6.58
CA MET A 579 5.18 -7.17 6.16
C MET A 579 6.24 -7.74 7.10
N ARG A 580 6.16 -9.03 7.42
CA ARG A 580 7.23 -9.71 8.17
C ARG A 580 8.55 -9.58 7.40
N PRO A 581 9.73 -9.45 8.04
CA PRO A 581 11.00 -9.54 7.33
C PRO A 581 11.12 -10.85 6.55
N GLN A 582 11.80 -10.82 5.40
CA GLN A 582 12.24 -12.03 4.71
C GLN A 582 13.66 -12.33 5.19
N ASP A 583 13.84 -13.50 5.83
CA ASP A 583 15.11 -14.11 6.25
C ASP A 583 16.23 -13.15 6.70
N GLU A 584 16.13 -12.62 7.93
CA GLU A 584 17.33 -12.60 8.76
C GLU A 584 17.64 -14.06 9.16
N PRO A 585 18.90 -14.54 9.07
CA PRO A 585 19.25 -15.82 9.66
C PRO A 585 18.91 -15.80 11.15
N ALA A 586 18.36 -16.89 11.68
CA ALA A 586 17.72 -16.97 13.00
C ALA A 586 18.70 -16.93 14.21
N THR A 587 19.65 -15.99 14.18
CA THR A 587 20.73 -15.77 15.14
C THR A 587 20.81 -14.30 15.58
N ALA A 588 19.65 -13.68 15.84
CA ALA A 588 19.56 -12.38 16.52
C ALA A 588 18.33 -12.29 17.44
N LYS A 589 18.04 -13.35 18.22
CA LYS A 589 17.26 -13.18 19.46
C LYS A 589 18.12 -12.41 20.46
N ALA A 590 18.18 -11.10 20.32
CA ALA A 590 18.67 -10.21 21.37
C ALA A 590 17.77 -10.41 22.61
N PRO A 591 18.32 -10.73 23.79
CA PRO A 591 17.54 -10.76 25.01
C PRO A 591 17.02 -9.35 25.30
N VAL A 592 15.70 -9.18 25.35
CA VAL A 592 15.09 -7.94 25.83
C VAL A 592 15.07 -7.98 27.36
N GLU A 593 16.22 -7.77 27.99
CA GLU A 593 16.32 -7.42 29.41
C GLU A 593 17.68 -6.80 29.77
N ALA A 594 17.68 -5.89 30.75
CA ALA A 594 18.85 -5.28 31.40
C ALA A 594 19.74 -4.30 30.60
N ALA A 595 19.17 -3.28 29.96
CA ALA A 595 19.88 -2.02 29.68
C ALA A 595 19.73 -1.00 30.84
N ALA A 596 20.07 -1.42 32.06
CA ALA A 596 19.90 -0.63 33.28
C ALA A 596 21.13 -0.57 34.19
N THR A 597 22.34 -0.78 33.66
CA THR A 597 23.61 -0.27 34.23
C THR A 597 24.76 -0.47 33.24
N GLU A 598 25.20 0.58 32.56
CA GLU A 598 26.63 0.70 32.22
C GLU A 598 27.04 2.18 32.15
N LYS A 599 28.13 2.52 32.86
CA LYS A 599 28.66 3.89 32.96
C LYS A 599 29.67 4.15 31.85
N ASN A 600 29.64 5.36 31.29
CA ASN A 600 30.73 6.05 30.59
C ASN A 600 31.71 5.17 29.79
N LYS A 601 31.47 5.03 28.49
CA LYS A 601 32.56 4.98 27.51
C LYS A 601 32.33 6.03 26.43
N SER A 602 33.31 6.90 26.25
CA SER A 602 33.39 7.86 25.16
C SER A 602 33.50 7.15 23.82
N TRP A 603 32.66 7.52 22.87
CA TRP A 603 32.74 7.04 21.49
C TRP A 603 33.80 7.84 20.72
N GLU A 604 34.91 7.20 20.37
CA GLU A 604 35.85 7.71 19.37
C GLU A 604 35.48 7.20 17.97
N LEU A 605 35.61 8.06 16.96
CA LEU A 605 35.32 7.72 15.57
C LEU A 605 36.42 6.80 14.98
N PRO A 606 36.06 5.76 14.20
CA PRO A 606 37.06 4.93 13.53
C PRO A 606 37.77 5.71 12.40
N PRO A 607 39.09 5.51 12.20
CA PRO A 607 39.87 6.29 11.24
C PRO A 607 39.63 5.85 9.79
N LEU A 608 39.25 6.81 8.94
CA LEU A 608 39.12 6.61 7.49
C LEU A 608 40.48 6.65 6.78
N LEU A 609 40.84 5.51 6.20
CA LEU A 609 41.74 5.27 5.06
C LEU A 609 42.90 6.26 4.81
N SER A 610 44.10 5.79 5.15
CA SER A 610 45.38 6.38 4.74
C SER A 610 45.76 5.99 3.30
N SER A 611 45.60 6.89 2.32
CA SER A 611 46.25 6.73 1.00
C SER A 611 46.40 8.03 0.21
N PHE A 612 47.21 8.99 0.67
CA PHE A 612 47.88 9.95 -0.22
C PHE A 612 49.32 10.24 0.24
N GLY A 613 50.22 10.43 -0.73
CA GLY A 613 51.66 10.31 -0.55
C GLY A 613 52.35 11.52 0.09
N LYS A 614 53.57 11.28 0.59
CA LYS A 614 54.47 12.29 1.14
C LYS A 614 55.14 13.11 0.03
N THR A 615 55.01 14.43 0.07
CA THR A 615 56.08 15.37 -0.30
C THR A 615 56.15 16.49 0.73
N LYS A 616 57.33 17.13 0.85
CA LYS A 616 57.77 17.88 2.02
C LYS A 616 57.92 19.38 1.70
N GLU A 617 57.88 20.18 2.76
CA GLU A 617 58.54 21.51 2.92
C GLU A 617 58.05 22.69 2.07
N SER A 618 57.46 23.70 2.74
CA SER A 618 58.16 24.97 3.03
C SER A 618 57.33 25.89 3.93
N MET A 619 58.01 26.79 4.67
CA MET A 619 57.38 27.76 5.59
C MET A 619 56.88 29.01 4.83
N GLY A 620 55.75 29.59 5.27
CA GLY A 620 55.22 30.85 4.76
C GLY A 620 54.47 31.62 5.85
N LEU A 621 54.75 32.92 5.99
CA LEU A 621 54.38 33.77 7.13
C LEU A 621 53.11 34.62 6.85
N ILE A 622 52.51 35.13 7.94
CA ILE A 622 51.84 36.45 8.06
C ILE A 622 50.33 36.61 7.68
N THR A 623 49.55 36.82 8.76
CA THR A 623 48.50 37.83 8.97
C THR A 623 47.16 37.78 8.22
N PHE A 624 46.09 37.63 9.02
CA PHE A 624 44.76 38.16 8.74
C PHE A 624 44.45 39.37 9.64
N VAL A 625 43.94 40.45 9.07
CA VAL A 625 43.57 41.68 9.77
C VAL A 625 42.12 41.60 10.27
N PHE A 626 41.91 41.89 11.55
CA PHE A 626 40.58 42.15 12.11
C PHE A 626 40.08 43.55 11.69
N VAL A 627 38.82 43.64 11.25
CA VAL A 627 38.05 44.89 11.29
C VAL A 627 36.77 44.63 12.05
N THR A 628 36.68 45.21 13.25
CA THR A 628 35.47 45.24 14.08
C THR A 628 34.59 46.42 13.67
N GLY A 629 33.29 46.16 13.52
CA GLY A 629 32.26 47.18 13.31
C GLY A 629 31.08 46.93 14.25
N PHE A 630 31.17 47.45 15.46
CA PHE A 630 30.08 47.45 16.44
C PHE A 630 29.23 48.71 16.25
N VAL A 631 27.90 48.62 16.33
CA VAL A 631 27.01 49.58 17.03
C VAL A 631 25.54 49.17 16.89
N LEU A 632 24.83 49.17 18.04
CA LEU A 632 23.38 49.27 18.29
C LEU A 632 22.40 48.57 17.32
N GLY A 633 21.49 47.68 17.72
CA GLY A 633 20.97 47.41 19.07
C GLY A 633 19.46 47.70 19.11
N SER A 634 18.63 46.65 19.16
CA SER A 634 17.21 46.71 19.56
C SER A 634 16.71 45.30 19.86
N SER A 635 16.28 45.07 21.09
CA SER A 635 15.55 43.87 21.47
C SER A 635 14.15 43.87 20.85
N LEU A 636 13.68 42.72 20.37
CA LEU A 636 12.27 42.38 20.48
C LEU A 636 12.09 40.86 20.68
N ARG A 637 11.73 40.47 21.91
CA ARG A 637 11.06 39.20 22.20
C ARG A 637 9.56 39.46 22.14
N LEU A 638 8.84 38.84 21.23
CA LEU A 638 7.39 38.58 21.22
C LEU A 638 7.14 37.62 20.05
N PHE A 639 6.32 36.56 20.15
CA PHE A 639 5.73 35.92 21.32
C PHE A 639 5.51 34.43 20.99
#